data_AF-A0A1M4EPF3-F1
#
_entry.id   AF-A0A1M4EPF3-F1
#
_cell.length_a   1.000
_cell.length_b   1.000
_cell.length_c   1.000
_cell.angle_alpha   90.00
_cell.angle_beta   90.00
_cell.angle_gamma   90.00
#
_symmetry.space_group_name_H-M   'P 1'
#
loop_
_entity.id
_entity.type
_entity.pdbx_description
1 polymer ?
#
loop_
_entity_poly.entity_id
_entity_poly.type
_entity_poly.pdbx_seq_one_letter_code
_entity_poly.pdbx_strand_id
1 'polypeptide(L)'
;MATGVTAQSQGGDSLADRLKAVQDLCDRGEPFEAVMRAVGPGGRDAAFDSEVLSGPLGARIDLAVKRGAARRREMLDLVRPYLKGVDARVKRDLPVARRVICHLIEHRPDEELVEGETLTKVVTAAAEPSKRIRKGLSWYADLPFRDELPPDLYRLRRSDLVPVTHIDDIVWVGGKLRVSGFAYLAGLSVRSRRFNRATVVLRGPRWLPPIRLRTRRVLAPEATHGAREPGCNYDWSGFTAELSPWPLRWRGAVRGVVSGVRRRMRHRPSVPDATTWRAEIVFWSRGARATGLLRGSSIGRPERPAGLKLKPGWWVRPVWTSDRALQVVLQPNRAELTGVTLDGERLELKIFLPGRQVTKGHARLGGHRIAAEFTPAGGGTEVVVSLAVPALLQEKDGRRLWVEPKGDPAASVMLADLVETRTPVGDREITVLGDRRDRVVVSAHRIRPVITSAVWEGSALVLRGHYPDAPGPRTLTLRHRSGLSYWVPMERSGEEFSVRVEPGAMDRFGESVPLSSGTWNLSLRHPSGEIVPLRMDHAALAGLDEEPRTLAGHVFRMISTRFDVPVITVEEDRPAQERGVAGTHVLRRVFYPAQRTEPLRDTTVYVVNDGRHYADSVRAIYEERLRRGDDREHIWIVKDGAFVPPGGATVVRAGSREHHEALARSRHIVTNSFLPAWFRAREDQVVLQTWHGTPAKLIGNDQPHMQRDPRPPIWHRQAAEVRGWDLLLSQSPWATPVLRKAFGYKGEILESGLPRNDVLNSPDRDALAAAVRERLGLAEGKRVVLYAPTWRDYDRKNAMVKLDLAKAREALGADHEILVRAHPMQAMPAVPDIARDVTTYPDIAELLLVADVLVTDYSSVMFDFAATGKPIVLYGYDLAKYASKRGLYIDLPEQAPGPLLSTSAEVVEALRSIEEVAAAHADRYDAFRATFAPRDDGKATARVVDRLFS
;
A
#
# COMPACT_ATOMS: atom_id res chain seq x y z
N MET A 1 -57.89 -2.84 4.09
CA MET A 1 -58.11 -1.43 4.45
C MET A 1 -56.95 -0.61 3.94
N ALA A 2 -57.29 0.54 3.35
CA ALA A 2 -56.47 1.33 2.45
C ALA A 2 -55.42 2.20 3.15
N THR A 3 -54.26 2.35 2.49
CA THR A 3 -53.46 3.59 2.36
C THR A 3 -52.44 3.31 1.26
N GLY A 4 -52.61 3.78 0.02
CA GLY A 4 -52.50 5.21 -0.30
C GLY A 4 -51.04 5.60 -0.49
N VAL A 5 -50.27 4.87 -1.31
CA VAL A 5 -48.93 5.31 -1.75
C VAL A 5 -49.15 6.39 -2.81
N THR A 6 -48.96 7.62 -2.36
CA THR A 6 -48.96 8.83 -3.17
C THR A 6 -47.92 8.74 -4.27
N ALA A 7 -48.37 8.99 -5.50
CA ALA A 7 -47.53 9.20 -6.66
C ALA A 7 -46.59 10.38 -6.40
N GLN A 8 -45.34 10.08 -6.06
CA GLN A 8 -44.25 11.04 -6.13
C GLN A 8 -43.85 11.20 -7.60
N SER A 9 -44.03 12.43 -8.07
CA SER A 9 -43.56 13.02 -9.32
C SER A 9 -42.45 12.25 -10.05
N GLN A 10 -42.74 11.86 -11.29
CA GLN A 10 -41.76 11.52 -12.31
C GLN A 10 -40.80 12.71 -12.52
N GLY A 11 -39.70 12.73 -11.77
CA GLY A 11 -38.50 13.49 -12.13
C GLY A 11 -37.78 12.70 -13.23
N GLY A 12 -37.50 13.35 -14.36
CA GLY A 12 -36.83 12.73 -15.50
C GLY A 12 -35.54 12.02 -15.06
N ASP A 13 -35.52 10.70 -15.25
CA ASP A 13 -34.47 9.80 -14.80
C ASP A 13 -33.13 10.22 -15.43
N SER A 14 -32.20 10.72 -14.62
CA SER A 14 -30.96 11.30 -15.16
C SER A 14 -30.07 10.18 -15.70
N LEU A 15 -29.25 10.49 -16.72
CA LEU A 15 -28.26 9.55 -17.26
C LEU A 15 -27.42 8.88 -16.15
N ALA A 16 -27.08 9.63 -15.11
CA ALA A 16 -26.30 9.14 -13.99
C ALA A 16 -27.07 8.13 -13.12
N ASP A 17 -28.38 8.34 -12.90
CA ASP A 17 -29.21 7.44 -12.10
C ASP A 17 -29.41 6.10 -12.82
N ARG A 18 -29.66 6.15 -14.13
CA ARG A 18 -29.75 4.95 -14.98
C ARG A 18 -28.45 4.16 -15.01
N LEU A 19 -27.30 4.82 -15.16
CA LEU A 19 -25.98 4.16 -15.12
C LEU A 19 -25.69 3.55 -13.75
N LYS A 20 -26.03 4.25 -12.68
CA LYS A 20 -25.88 3.76 -11.31
C LYS A 20 -26.73 2.53 -11.06
N ALA A 21 -27.98 2.49 -11.53
CA ALA A 21 -28.83 1.32 -11.40
C ALA A 21 -28.20 0.06 -12.05
N VAL A 22 -27.59 0.20 -13.22
CA VAL A 22 -26.87 -0.89 -13.89
C VAL A 22 -25.62 -1.29 -13.09
N GLN A 23 -24.84 -0.31 -12.62
CA GLN A 23 -23.66 -0.56 -11.79
C GLN A 23 -24.01 -1.32 -10.50
N ASP A 24 -25.07 -0.90 -9.80
CA ASP A 24 -25.53 -1.53 -8.55
C ASP A 24 -25.94 -3.00 -8.79
N LEU A 25 -26.55 -3.33 -9.94
CA LEU A 25 -26.85 -4.72 -10.31
C LEU A 25 -25.57 -5.53 -10.58
N CYS A 26 -24.60 -4.94 -11.28
CA CYS A 26 -23.30 -5.58 -11.52
C CYS A 26 -22.55 -5.84 -10.20
N ASP A 27 -22.54 -4.86 -9.30
CA ASP A 27 -21.83 -4.94 -8.01
C ASP A 27 -22.48 -5.96 -7.06
N ARG A 28 -23.81 -6.12 -7.11
CA ARG A 28 -24.54 -7.18 -6.40
C ARG A 28 -24.34 -8.58 -7.00
N GLY A 29 -23.75 -8.68 -8.19
CA GLY A 29 -23.50 -9.97 -8.85
C GLY A 29 -24.77 -10.61 -9.44
N GLU A 30 -25.75 -9.80 -9.81
CA GLU A 30 -27.03 -10.26 -10.37
C GLU A 30 -26.85 -11.02 -11.70
N PRO A 31 -27.84 -11.85 -12.10
CA PRO A 31 -27.85 -12.57 -13.38
C PRO A 31 -27.67 -11.63 -14.58
N PHE A 32 -27.05 -12.13 -15.66
CA PHE A 32 -26.72 -11.28 -16.81
C PHE A 32 -28.00 -10.74 -17.48
N GLU A 33 -29.09 -11.50 -17.47
CA GLU A 33 -30.42 -11.11 -17.93
C GLU A 33 -30.98 -9.91 -17.16
N ALA A 34 -30.78 -9.86 -15.84
CA ALA A 34 -31.27 -8.77 -15.00
C ALA A 34 -30.54 -7.45 -15.33
N VAL A 35 -29.22 -7.54 -15.53
CA VAL A 35 -28.41 -6.41 -16.00
C VAL A 35 -28.90 -5.94 -17.36
N MET A 36 -29.08 -6.86 -18.32
CA MET A 36 -29.52 -6.51 -19.68
C MET A 36 -30.94 -5.95 -19.73
N ARG A 37 -31.84 -6.37 -18.84
CA ARG A 37 -33.18 -5.77 -18.70
C ARG A 37 -33.11 -4.30 -18.26
N ALA A 38 -32.19 -3.96 -17.37
CA ALA A 38 -31.97 -2.58 -16.91
C ALA A 38 -31.33 -1.70 -18.01
N VAL A 39 -30.48 -2.28 -18.87
CA VAL A 39 -29.91 -1.59 -20.05
C VAL A 39 -30.97 -1.40 -21.15
N GLY A 40 -31.77 -2.43 -21.43
CA GLY A 40 -32.79 -2.49 -22.46
C GLY A 40 -32.23 -2.55 -23.90
N PRO A 41 -33.06 -2.38 -24.96
CA PRO A 41 -32.73 -2.80 -26.34
C PRO A 41 -31.63 -2.03 -27.11
N GLY A 42 -30.86 -1.13 -26.49
CA GLY A 42 -29.82 -0.34 -27.18
C GLY A 42 -30.39 0.66 -28.20
N GLY A 43 -29.60 1.67 -28.57
CA GLY A 43 -29.96 2.65 -29.61
C GLY A 43 -30.94 3.75 -29.18
N ARG A 44 -31.44 3.71 -27.95
CA ARG A 44 -32.41 4.70 -27.42
C ARG A 44 -31.74 5.98 -26.94
N ASP A 45 -30.49 5.89 -26.50
CA ASP A 45 -29.73 7.01 -25.95
C ASP A 45 -28.23 6.74 -26.15
N ALA A 46 -27.64 7.42 -27.14
CA ALA A 46 -26.24 7.24 -27.50
C ALA A 46 -25.27 7.57 -26.37
N ALA A 47 -25.62 8.50 -25.45
CA ALA A 47 -24.78 8.82 -24.30
C ALA A 47 -24.81 7.69 -23.27
N PHE A 48 -25.99 7.14 -23.00
CA PHE A 48 -26.14 5.98 -22.14
C PHE A 48 -25.44 4.74 -22.70
N ASP A 49 -25.62 4.43 -23.99
CA ASP A 49 -25.01 3.27 -24.63
C ASP A 49 -23.46 3.36 -24.61
N SER A 50 -22.92 4.56 -24.84
CA SER A 50 -21.48 4.81 -24.75
C SER A 50 -20.93 4.55 -23.34
N GLU A 51 -21.56 5.11 -22.31
CA GLU A 51 -21.11 5.01 -20.92
C GLU A 51 -21.32 3.59 -20.35
N VAL A 52 -22.42 2.91 -20.69
CA VAL A 52 -22.71 1.57 -20.18
C VAL A 52 -21.76 0.53 -20.78
N LEU A 53 -21.45 0.61 -22.08
CA LEU A 53 -20.51 -0.29 -22.78
C LEU A 53 -19.05 -0.07 -22.37
N SER A 54 -18.67 1.15 -22.01
CA SER A 54 -17.33 1.46 -21.51
C SER A 54 -17.19 1.30 -19.99
N GLY A 55 -18.30 1.25 -19.25
CA GLY A 55 -18.36 1.09 -17.80
C GLY A 55 -18.97 -0.25 -17.36
N PRO A 56 -20.14 -0.25 -16.69
CA PRO A 56 -20.65 -1.41 -15.95
C PRO A 56 -20.94 -2.65 -16.81
N LEU A 57 -21.59 -2.47 -17.98
CA LEU A 57 -21.87 -3.61 -18.88
C LEU A 57 -20.58 -4.12 -19.52
N GLY A 58 -19.67 -3.20 -19.90
CA GLY A 58 -18.36 -3.58 -20.41
C GLY A 58 -17.57 -4.46 -19.43
N ALA A 59 -17.47 -4.03 -18.17
CA ALA A 59 -16.81 -4.82 -17.13
C ALA A 59 -17.48 -6.18 -16.92
N ARG A 60 -18.82 -6.25 -17.02
CA ARG A 60 -19.59 -7.50 -16.92
C ARG A 60 -19.31 -8.45 -18.08
N ILE A 61 -19.17 -7.93 -19.31
CA ILE A 61 -18.73 -8.67 -20.50
C ILE A 61 -17.34 -9.25 -20.27
N ASP A 62 -16.37 -8.44 -19.83
CA ASP A 62 -14.99 -8.89 -19.62
C ASP A 62 -14.89 -9.97 -18.53
N LEU A 63 -15.74 -9.87 -17.50
CA LEU A 63 -15.86 -10.90 -16.46
C LEU A 63 -16.48 -12.20 -17.01
N ALA A 64 -17.51 -12.11 -17.86
CA ALA A 64 -18.14 -13.28 -18.48
C ALA A 64 -17.14 -14.03 -19.38
N VAL A 65 -16.34 -13.30 -20.17
CA VAL A 65 -15.27 -13.87 -21.02
C VAL A 65 -14.30 -14.73 -20.20
N LYS A 66 -13.97 -14.30 -18.97
CA LYS A 66 -13.04 -14.99 -18.06
C LYS A 66 -13.64 -16.19 -17.31
N ARG A 67 -14.97 -16.41 -17.33
CA ARG A 67 -15.66 -17.41 -16.48
C ARG A 67 -16.07 -18.70 -17.20
N GLY A 68 -15.68 -18.89 -18.47
CA GLY A 68 -15.85 -20.14 -19.22
C GLY A 68 -16.97 -20.12 -20.27
N ALA A 69 -17.10 -21.22 -21.03
CA ALA A 69 -17.94 -21.33 -22.22
C ALA A 69 -19.44 -21.04 -21.95
N ALA A 70 -20.02 -21.64 -20.91
CA ALA A 70 -21.43 -21.44 -20.56
C ALA A 70 -21.80 -19.96 -20.32
N ARG A 71 -20.94 -19.21 -19.61
CA ARG A 71 -21.16 -17.78 -19.36
C ARG A 71 -20.91 -16.91 -20.58
N ARG A 72 -20.02 -17.35 -21.49
CA ARG A 72 -19.82 -16.70 -22.78
C ARG A 72 -21.06 -16.87 -23.67
N ARG A 73 -21.71 -18.04 -23.66
CA ARG A 73 -22.96 -18.28 -24.40
C ARG A 73 -24.07 -17.34 -23.94
N GLU A 74 -24.39 -17.38 -22.65
CA GLU A 74 -25.40 -16.50 -22.01
C GLU A 74 -25.15 -15.02 -22.35
N MET A 75 -23.90 -14.58 -22.27
CA MET A 75 -23.51 -13.21 -22.63
C MET A 75 -23.75 -12.90 -24.11
N LEU A 76 -23.38 -13.79 -25.04
CA LEU A 76 -23.58 -13.55 -26.48
C LEU A 76 -25.06 -13.44 -26.84
N ASP A 77 -25.89 -14.34 -26.31
CA ASP A 77 -27.33 -14.40 -26.60
C ASP A 77 -28.04 -13.09 -26.22
N LEU A 78 -27.58 -12.45 -25.13
CA LEU A 78 -28.18 -11.22 -24.62
C LEU A 78 -27.52 -9.95 -25.19
N VAL A 79 -26.20 -9.94 -25.39
CA VAL A 79 -25.45 -8.74 -25.82
C VAL A 79 -25.53 -8.55 -27.34
N ARG A 80 -25.53 -9.62 -28.14
CA ARG A 80 -25.54 -9.51 -29.61
C ARG A 80 -26.80 -8.78 -30.12
N PRO A 81 -28.03 -9.05 -29.63
CA PRO A 81 -29.21 -8.26 -29.99
C PRO A 81 -29.12 -6.80 -29.57
N TYR A 82 -28.58 -6.53 -28.38
CA TYR A 82 -28.37 -5.17 -27.88
C TYR A 82 -27.41 -4.37 -28.80
N LEU A 83 -26.27 -4.96 -29.17
CA LEU A 83 -25.27 -4.29 -30.02
C LEU A 83 -25.79 -3.94 -31.42
N LYS A 84 -26.72 -4.75 -31.97
CA LYS A 84 -27.42 -4.44 -33.23
C LYS A 84 -28.24 -3.15 -33.13
N GLY A 85 -28.83 -2.87 -31.97
CA GLY A 85 -29.58 -1.64 -31.71
C GLY A 85 -28.69 -0.41 -31.48
N VAL A 86 -27.45 -0.58 -31.03
CA VAL A 86 -26.54 0.54 -30.71
C VAL A 86 -26.03 1.24 -31.98
N ASP A 87 -26.12 2.57 -31.99
CA ASP A 87 -25.65 3.44 -33.07
C ASP A 87 -24.17 3.14 -33.44
N ALA A 88 -23.89 3.02 -34.73
CA ALA A 88 -22.55 2.72 -35.24
C ALA A 88 -21.49 3.75 -34.80
N ARG A 89 -21.86 5.03 -34.62
CA ARG A 89 -20.98 6.08 -34.10
C ARG A 89 -20.59 5.82 -32.65
N VAL A 90 -21.51 5.34 -31.82
CA VAL A 90 -21.22 4.95 -30.43
C VAL A 90 -20.16 3.85 -30.45
N LYS A 91 -20.41 2.75 -31.18
CA LYS A 91 -19.46 1.62 -31.30
C LYS A 91 -18.09 2.08 -31.82
N ARG A 92 -18.07 2.94 -32.85
CA ARG A 92 -16.85 3.52 -33.41
C ARG A 92 -16.07 4.37 -32.41
N ASP A 93 -16.73 5.05 -31.48
CA ASP A 93 -16.09 5.98 -30.54
C ASP A 93 -15.80 5.34 -29.16
N LEU A 94 -16.17 4.07 -28.96
CA LEU A 94 -15.75 3.27 -27.79
C LEU A 94 -14.22 3.10 -27.73
N PRO A 95 -13.65 2.83 -26.54
CA PRO A 95 -12.26 2.42 -26.40
C PRO A 95 -11.93 1.23 -27.30
N VAL A 96 -10.74 1.19 -27.89
CA VAL A 96 -10.37 0.25 -28.97
C VAL A 96 -10.64 -1.20 -28.59
N ALA A 97 -10.25 -1.64 -27.39
CA ALA A 97 -10.50 -3.01 -26.95
C ALA A 97 -11.99 -3.36 -26.95
N ARG A 98 -12.84 -2.46 -26.43
CA ARG A 98 -14.29 -2.64 -26.44
C ARG A 98 -14.84 -2.63 -27.86
N ARG A 99 -14.32 -1.75 -28.73
CA ARG A 99 -14.72 -1.69 -30.15
C ARG A 99 -14.42 -3.01 -30.87
N VAL A 100 -13.24 -3.58 -30.66
CA VAL A 100 -12.86 -4.89 -31.20
C VAL A 100 -13.75 -6.00 -30.63
N ILE A 101 -14.01 -6.00 -29.31
CA ILE A 101 -14.93 -6.97 -28.68
C ILE A 101 -16.33 -6.88 -29.28
N CYS A 102 -16.91 -5.68 -29.39
CA CYS A 102 -18.23 -5.50 -29.99
C CYS A 102 -18.24 -5.96 -31.45
N HIS A 103 -17.21 -5.64 -32.23
CA HIS A 103 -17.10 -6.09 -33.62
C HIS A 103 -17.03 -7.63 -33.72
N LEU A 104 -16.22 -8.28 -32.89
CA LEU A 104 -16.12 -9.74 -32.84
C LEU A 104 -17.47 -10.36 -32.46
N ILE A 105 -18.13 -9.85 -31.41
CA ILE A 105 -19.47 -10.29 -31.00
C ILE A 105 -20.50 -10.11 -32.12
N GLU A 106 -20.38 -9.11 -32.99
CA GLU A 106 -21.36 -8.91 -34.06
C GLU A 106 -21.10 -9.81 -35.28
N HIS A 107 -19.84 -10.10 -35.61
CA HIS A 107 -19.47 -10.65 -36.92
C HIS A 107 -18.84 -12.05 -36.89
N ARG A 108 -18.34 -12.53 -35.74
CA ARG A 108 -17.79 -13.90 -35.64
C ARG A 108 -18.87 -14.92 -35.25
N PRO A 109 -18.72 -16.19 -35.67
CA PRO A 109 -19.61 -17.28 -35.25
C PRO A 109 -19.58 -17.48 -33.74
N ASP A 110 -20.73 -17.86 -33.20
CA ASP A 110 -20.92 -18.07 -31.78
C ASP A 110 -20.01 -19.17 -31.21
N GLU A 111 -19.84 -20.29 -31.92
CA GLU A 111 -18.96 -21.38 -31.50
C GLU A 111 -17.51 -20.94 -31.30
N GLU A 112 -16.98 -20.11 -32.21
CA GLU A 112 -15.63 -19.55 -32.12
C GLU A 112 -15.44 -18.70 -30.85
N LEU A 113 -16.46 -17.90 -30.50
CA LEU A 113 -16.40 -17.00 -29.35
C LEU A 113 -16.64 -17.69 -28.01
N VAL A 114 -17.29 -18.86 -28.00
CA VAL A 114 -17.60 -19.62 -26.78
C VAL A 114 -16.56 -20.67 -26.46
N GLU A 115 -16.14 -21.47 -27.45
CA GLU A 115 -15.15 -22.53 -27.23
C GLU A 115 -13.72 -22.05 -27.45
N GLY A 116 -13.53 -20.98 -28.23
CA GLY A 116 -12.21 -20.44 -28.55
C GLY A 116 -11.66 -19.42 -27.54
N GLU A 117 -10.44 -18.97 -27.84
CA GLU A 117 -9.73 -17.95 -27.07
C GLU A 117 -9.89 -16.53 -27.64
N THR A 118 -10.69 -16.34 -28.70
CA THR A 118 -10.75 -15.08 -29.46
C THR A 118 -11.03 -13.87 -28.57
N LEU A 119 -12.11 -13.90 -27.76
CA LEU A 119 -12.42 -12.82 -26.82
C LEU A 119 -11.40 -12.73 -25.67
N THR A 120 -10.93 -13.87 -25.17
CA THR A 120 -9.94 -13.94 -24.08
C THR A 120 -8.63 -13.27 -24.46
N LYS A 121 -8.15 -13.47 -25.70
CA LYS A 121 -6.94 -12.82 -26.24
C LYS A 121 -7.07 -11.31 -26.25
N VAL A 122 -8.21 -10.77 -26.70
CA VAL A 122 -8.45 -9.32 -26.72
C VAL A 122 -8.57 -8.76 -25.31
N VAL A 123 -9.36 -9.37 -24.41
CA VAL A 123 -9.51 -8.91 -23.02
C VAL A 123 -8.18 -8.95 -22.26
N THR A 124 -7.34 -9.96 -22.54
CA THR A 124 -6.01 -10.08 -21.93
C THR A 124 -5.06 -9.02 -22.47
N ALA A 125 -5.00 -8.81 -23.78
CA ALA A 125 -4.16 -7.79 -24.40
C ALA A 125 -4.60 -6.35 -24.02
N ALA A 126 -5.91 -6.14 -23.83
CA ALA A 126 -6.46 -4.86 -23.37
C ALA A 126 -5.98 -4.45 -21.97
N ALA A 127 -5.49 -5.41 -21.17
CA ALA A 127 -4.85 -5.12 -19.89
C ALA A 127 -3.47 -4.45 -20.04
N GLU A 128 -2.87 -4.46 -21.23
CA GLU A 128 -1.63 -3.76 -21.59
C GLU A 128 -1.89 -2.62 -22.62
N PRO A 129 -2.67 -1.57 -22.29
CA PRO A 129 -3.16 -0.56 -23.24
C PRO A 129 -2.07 0.40 -23.79
N SER A 130 -0.80 0.14 -23.46
CA SER A 130 0.33 1.01 -23.77
C SER A 130 1.02 0.70 -25.10
N LYS A 131 0.76 -0.45 -25.74
CA LYS A 131 1.36 -0.78 -27.04
C LYS A 131 0.64 -0.05 -28.16
N ARG A 132 1.34 0.89 -28.79
CA ARG A 132 0.78 1.80 -29.80
C ARG A 132 1.72 1.91 -30.98
N ILE A 133 1.16 1.83 -32.18
CA ILE A 133 1.90 1.89 -33.44
C ILE A 133 1.47 3.13 -34.19
N ARG A 134 2.45 3.84 -34.75
CA ARG A 134 2.22 4.99 -35.60
C ARG A 134 2.19 4.56 -37.06
N LYS A 135 1.11 4.88 -37.78
CA LYS A 135 1.02 4.78 -39.24
C LYS A 135 0.69 6.17 -39.80
N GLY A 136 1.67 6.80 -40.43
CA GLY A 136 1.58 8.20 -40.89
C GLY A 136 1.36 9.19 -39.72
N LEU A 137 0.26 9.94 -39.78
CA LEU A 137 -0.15 10.90 -38.74
C LEU A 137 -1.10 10.30 -37.69
N SER A 138 -1.56 9.07 -37.88
CA SER A 138 -2.52 8.41 -36.99
C SER A 138 -1.83 7.37 -36.10
N TRP A 139 -2.46 7.13 -34.95
CA TRP A 139 -2.03 6.14 -33.97
C TRP A 139 -3.04 4.99 -33.88
N TYR A 140 -2.54 3.77 -33.73
CA TYR A 140 -3.31 2.55 -33.65
C TYR A 140 -2.90 1.75 -32.41
N ALA A 141 -3.85 1.06 -31.78
CA ALA A 141 -3.54 0.11 -30.72
C ALA A 141 -2.94 -1.17 -31.32
N ASP A 142 -1.94 -1.74 -30.65
CA ASP A 142 -1.38 -3.03 -31.03
C ASP A 142 -2.10 -4.13 -30.23
N LEU A 143 -3.20 -4.64 -30.80
CA LEU A 143 -4.03 -5.69 -30.23
C LEU A 143 -4.08 -6.91 -31.17
N PRO A 144 -4.46 -8.10 -30.67
CA PRO A 144 -4.66 -9.29 -31.49
C PRO A 144 -5.62 -9.06 -32.66
N PHE A 145 -5.51 -9.86 -33.72
CA PHE A 145 -6.34 -9.83 -34.93
C PHE A 145 -6.21 -8.56 -35.80
N ARG A 146 -5.17 -7.75 -35.58
CA ARG A 146 -4.95 -6.50 -36.34
C ARG A 146 -4.73 -6.71 -37.84
N ASP A 147 -4.18 -7.88 -38.20
CA ASP A 147 -3.87 -8.23 -39.59
C ASP A 147 -5.06 -8.94 -40.27
N GLU A 148 -6.08 -9.33 -39.48
CA GLU A 148 -7.33 -9.97 -39.94
C GLU A 148 -8.52 -9.00 -40.01
N LEU A 149 -8.56 -7.99 -39.14
CA LEU A 149 -9.70 -7.07 -38.99
C LEU A 149 -9.41 -5.67 -39.58
N PRO A 150 -10.46 -4.90 -39.94
CA PRO A 150 -10.29 -3.57 -40.52
C PRO A 150 -9.40 -2.63 -39.66
N PRO A 151 -8.42 -1.93 -40.25
CA PRO A 151 -7.49 -1.05 -39.50
C PRO A 151 -8.18 0.03 -38.68
N ASP A 152 -9.35 0.52 -39.12
CA ASP A 152 -10.11 1.58 -38.44
C ASP A 152 -10.66 1.17 -37.07
N LEU A 153 -10.78 -0.14 -36.79
CA LEU A 153 -11.14 -0.62 -35.46
C LEU A 153 -10.04 -0.33 -34.44
N TYR A 154 -8.78 -0.39 -34.87
CA TYR A 154 -7.61 -0.19 -34.02
C TYR A 154 -7.18 1.26 -33.90
N ARG A 155 -7.75 2.16 -34.70
CA ARG A 155 -7.41 3.59 -34.68
C ARG A 155 -7.78 4.21 -33.33
N LEU A 156 -6.79 4.85 -32.70
CA LEU A 156 -7.00 5.56 -31.43
C LEU A 156 -7.91 6.77 -31.64
N ARG A 157 -8.90 6.91 -30.76
CA ARG A 157 -9.84 8.03 -30.71
C ARG A 157 -9.81 8.69 -29.34
N ARG A 158 -10.66 9.70 -29.13
CA ARG A 158 -10.68 10.51 -27.92
C ARG A 158 -10.81 9.67 -26.63
N SER A 159 -11.58 8.60 -26.66
CA SER A 159 -11.77 7.64 -25.56
C SER A 159 -10.50 6.87 -25.19
N ASP A 160 -9.56 6.69 -26.13
CA ASP A 160 -8.27 6.01 -25.93
C ASP A 160 -7.15 6.96 -25.47
N LEU A 161 -7.41 8.27 -25.57
CA LEU A 161 -6.44 9.33 -25.31
C LEU A 161 -6.72 10.01 -23.97
N VAL A 162 -6.79 9.21 -22.91
CA VAL A 162 -6.91 9.71 -21.53
C VAL A 162 -5.52 10.13 -21.03
N PRO A 163 -5.33 11.40 -20.66
CA PRO A 163 -4.07 11.84 -20.08
C PRO A 163 -3.79 11.21 -18.72
N VAL A 164 -2.53 10.81 -18.53
CA VAL A 164 -1.95 10.68 -17.20
C VAL A 164 -1.50 12.07 -16.78
N THR A 165 -1.92 12.51 -15.60
CA THR A 165 -1.52 13.80 -15.01
C THR A 165 -1.02 13.56 -13.60
N HIS A 166 -0.09 14.39 -13.17
CA HIS A 166 0.38 14.46 -11.79
C HIS A 166 0.82 15.90 -11.50
N ILE A 167 0.62 16.35 -10.27
CA ILE A 167 1.03 17.67 -9.81
C ILE A 167 2.12 17.49 -8.76
N ASP A 168 3.30 18.03 -9.06
CA ASP A 168 4.45 17.99 -8.16
C ASP A 168 4.37 19.10 -7.10
N ASP A 169 3.89 20.28 -7.49
CA ASP A 169 3.80 21.42 -6.57
C ASP A 169 2.69 22.42 -6.92
N ILE A 170 2.14 23.06 -5.88
CA ILE A 170 1.12 24.12 -5.95
C ILE A 170 1.44 25.21 -4.92
N VAL A 171 1.94 26.35 -5.38
CA VAL A 171 2.42 27.43 -4.49
C VAL A 171 1.99 28.81 -4.99
N TRP A 172 1.88 29.76 -4.06
CA TRP A 172 1.70 31.18 -4.38
C TRP A 172 3.07 31.87 -4.44
N VAL A 173 3.39 32.48 -5.57
CA VAL A 173 4.64 33.24 -5.78
C VAL A 173 4.29 34.61 -6.34
N GLY A 174 4.65 35.67 -5.61
CA GLY A 174 4.32 37.05 -6.00
C GLY A 174 2.82 37.27 -6.23
N GLY A 175 1.97 36.68 -5.39
CA GLY A 175 0.51 36.75 -5.51
C GLY A 175 -0.10 35.97 -6.67
N LYS A 176 0.69 35.18 -7.42
CA LYS A 176 0.21 34.31 -8.51
C LYS A 176 0.28 32.85 -8.07
N LEU A 177 -0.75 32.08 -8.40
CA LEU A 177 -0.77 30.65 -8.16
C LEU A 177 0.04 29.95 -9.26
N ARG A 178 1.13 29.28 -8.88
CA ARG A 178 1.95 28.44 -9.74
C ARG A 178 1.62 26.97 -9.47
N VAL A 179 1.31 26.24 -10.53
CA VAL A 179 1.09 24.78 -10.52
C VAL A 179 2.15 24.15 -11.39
N SER A 180 2.91 23.19 -10.87
CA SER A 180 3.90 22.43 -11.63
C SER A 180 3.64 20.93 -11.53
N GLY A 181 4.01 20.19 -12.55
CA GLY A 181 3.68 18.78 -12.67
C GLY A 181 4.03 18.20 -14.03
N PHE A 182 3.51 17.03 -14.34
CA PHE A 182 3.64 16.41 -15.66
C PHE A 182 2.31 15.89 -16.20
N ALA A 183 2.23 15.83 -17.52
CA ALA A 183 1.10 15.25 -18.22
C ALA A 183 1.51 14.63 -19.55
N TYR A 184 1.09 13.38 -19.78
CA TYR A 184 1.39 12.61 -20.98
C TYR A 184 0.24 11.69 -21.38
N LEU A 185 0.35 11.09 -22.57
CA LEU A 185 -0.53 10.03 -23.04
C LEU A 185 0.20 8.70 -22.92
N ALA A 186 -0.38 7.75 -22.19
CA ALA A 186 0.13 6.39 -22.05
C ALA A 186 0.51 5.82 -23.43
N GLY A 187 1.65 5.14 -23.55
CA GLY A 187 2.17 4.59 -24.81
C GLY A 187 2.72 5.60 -25.86
N LEU A 188 2.57 6.93 -25.67
CA LEU A 188 3.09 7.94 -26.62
C LEU A 188 4.32 8.67 -26.05
N SER A 189 5.52 8.20 -26.39
CA SER A 189 6.77 8.78 -25.90
C SER A 189 6.94 10.27 -26.24
N VAL A 190 7.38 11.02 -25.24
CA VAL A 190 7.66 12.46 -25.24
C VAL A 190 9.16 12.72 -24.99
N ARG A 191 10.00 12.33 -25.95
CA ARG A 191 11.47 12.51 -25.88
C ARG A 191 11.95 13.95 -26.12
N SER A 192 11.09 14.86 -26.59
CA SER A 192 11.49 16.22 -26.97
C SER A 192 10.34 17.21 -26.85
N ARG A 193 10.69 18.45 -26.47
CA ARG A 193 9.79 19.61 -26.41
C ARG A 193 9.10 19.92 -27.73
N ARG A 194 9.74 19.65 -28.88
CA ARG A 194 9.24 20.06 -30.21
C ARG A 194 7.87 19.47 -30.57
N PHE A 195 7.54 18.30 -30.00
CA PHE A 195 6.34 17.55 -30.36
C PHE A 195 5.30 17.49 -29.23
N ASN A 196 5.47 18.31 -28.19
CA ASN A 196 4.57 18.35 -27.05
C ASN A 196 4.24 19.79 -26.61
N ARG A 197 2.96 20.15 -26.69
CA ARG A 197 2.44 21.45 -26.25
C ARG A 197 1.32 21.22 -25.26
N ALA A 198 1.35 21.86 -24.10
CA ALA A 198 0.31 21.76 -23.09
C ALA A 198 -0.11 23.13 -22.58
N THR A 199 -1.41 23.28 -22.31
CA THR A 199 -2.01 24.48 -21.73
C THR A 199 -2.95 24.06 -20.62
N VAL A 200 -2.74 24.60 -19.42
CA VAL A 200 -3.69 24.44 -18.31
C VAL A 200 -4.83 25.44 -18.47
N VAL A 201 -6.06 24.97 -18.26
CA VAL A 201 -7.29 25.71 -18.46
C VAL A 201 -8.21 25.51 -17.26
N LEU A 202 -8.69 26.61 -16.68
CA LEU A 202 -9.72 26.57 -15.65
C LEU A 202 -11.10 26.73 -16.29
N ARG A 203 -11.97 25.74 -16.10
CA ARG A 203 -13.34 25.75 -16.61
C ARG A 203 -14.34 25.91 -15.47
N GLY A 204 -15.15 26.96 -15.56
CA GLY A 204 -16.25 27.23 -14.64
C GLY A 204 -17.58 26.73 -15.21
N PRO A 205 -18.72 27.30 -14.78
CA PRO A 205 -20.03 27.10 -15.40
C PRO A 205 -19.98 27.27 -16.92
N ARG A 206 -20.77 26.47 -17.67
CA ARG A 206 -20.75 26.42 -19.15
C ARG A 206 -20.83 27.79 -19.85
N TRP A 207 -21.53 28.75 -19.24
CA TRP A 207 -21.73 30.10 -19.79
C TRP A 207 -20.56 31.06 -19.50
N LEU A 208 -19.68 30.74 -18.54
CA LEU A 208 -18.48 31.54 -18.25
C LEU A 208 -17.33 31.07 -19.13
N PRO A 209 -16.65 31.96 -19.87
CA PRO A 209 -15.51 31.55 -20.67
C PRO A 209 -14.39 30.92 -19.81
N PRO A 210 -13.55 30.05 -20.36
CA PRO A 210 -12.45 29.44 -19.62
C PRO A 210 -11.30 30.43 -19.36
N ILE A 211 -10.53 30.21 -18.29
CA ILE A 211 -9.29 30.94 -18.02
C ILE A 211 -8.11 30.07 -18.49
N ARG A 212 -7.29 30.57 -19.41
CA ARG A 212 -6.07 29.88 -19.86
C ARG A 212 -4.90 30.37 -19.02
N LEU A 213 -4.18 29.45 -18.39
CA LEU A 213 -2.99 29.77 -17.59
C LEU A 213 -1.77 29.92 -18.51
N ARG A 214 -0.81 30.74 -18.09
CA ARG A 214 0.48 30.85 -18.76
C ARG A 214 1.26 29.57 -18.51
N THR A 215 1.27 28.67 -19.49
CA THR A 215 1.84 27.32 -19.37
C THR A 215 3.17 27.21 -20.14
N ARG A 216 4.20 26.66 -19.51
CA ARG A 216 5.50 26.34 -20.13
C ARG A 216 5.79 24.86 -19.98
N ARG A 217 6.54 24.28 -20.92
CA ARG A 217 7.00 22.89 -20.87
C ARG A 217 8.39 22.84 -20.26
N VAL A 218 8.60 21.89 -19.35
CA VAL A 218 9.86 21.66 -18.65
C VAL A 218 10.26 20.20 -18.76
N LEU A 219 11.54 19.92 -18.52
CA LEU A 219 12.04 18.56 -18.37
C LEU A 219 11.56 18.02 -17.01
N ALA A 220 11.08 16.78 -17.02
CA ALA A 220 10.44 16.05 -15.93
C ALA A 220 10.72 14.54 -16.05
N PRO A 221 11.97 14.08 -15.82
CA PRO A 221 12.34 12.66 -15.94
C PRO A 221 11.57 11.75 -14.97
N GLU A 222 11.13 12.28 -13.83
CA GLU A 222 10.28 11.61 -12.86
C GLU A 222 8.98 11.06 -13.47
N ALA A 223 8.47 11.69 -14.54
CA ALA A 223 7.32 11.17 -15.27
C ALA A 223 7.62 9.83 -15.96
N THR A 224 8.85 9.64 -16.46
CA THR A 224 9.31 8.36 -17.03
C THR A 224 9.54 7.34 -15.92
N HIS A 225 10.13 7.75 -14.80
CA HIS A 225 10.38 6.86 -13.67
C HIS A 225 9.09 6.37 -13.01
N GLY A 226 8.06 7.21 -12.93
CA GLY A 226 6.74 6.87 -12.39
C GLY A 226 5.81 6.17 -13.39
N ALA A 227 6.18 6.11 -14.67
CA ALA A 227 5.36 5.53 -15.71
C ALA A 227 5.20 4.01 -15.54
N ARG A 228 4.00 3.52 -15.89
CA ARG A 228 3.68 2.08 -15.85
C ARG A 228 3.92 1.41 -17.20
N GLU A 229 4.15 2.21 -18.23
CA GLU A 229 4.28 1.77 -19.62
C GLU A 229 5.72 1.35 -19.93
N PRO A 230 5.98 0.05 -20.21
CA PRO A 230 7.32 -0.40 -20.55
C PRO A 230 7.81 0.23 -21.86
N GLY A 231 9.10 0.58 -21.92
CA GLY A 231 9.76 1.09 -23.13
C GLY A 231 9.37 2.52 -23.55
N CYS A 232 8.57 3.24 -22.77
CA CYS A 232 8.19 4.61 -23.04
C CYS A 232 9.11 5.62 -22.34
N ASN A 233 9.30 6.80 -22.94
CA ASN A 233 10.00 7.93 -22.34
C ASN A 233 9.08 9.15 -22.33
N TYR A 234 8.95 9.80 -21.18
CA TYR A 234 8.09 10.95 -20.93
C TYR A 234 8.85 12.16 -20.37
N ASP A 235 10.16 12.26 -20.56
CA ASP A 235 10.97 13.27 -19.87
C ASP A 235 10.55 14.69 -20.22
N TRP A 236 10.06 14.96 -21.43
CA TRP A 236 9.54 16.29 -21.79
C TRP A 236 8.03 16.44 -21.52
N SER A 237 7.48 15.63 -20.60
CA SER A 237 6.08 15.65 -20.19
C SER A 237 5.75 16.67 -19.08
N GLY A 238 6.75 17.34 -18.52
CA GLY A 238 6.61 18.36 -17.47
C GLY A 238 6.00 19.69 -17.94
N PHE A 239 5.33 20.38 -17.02
CA PHE A 239 4.81 21.73 -17.21
C PHE A 239 4.88 22.60 -15.94
N THR A 240 4.90 23.91 -16.15
CA THR A 240 4.61 24.94 -15.13
C THR A 240 3.47 25.83 -15.64
N ALA A 241 2.46 26.10 -14.84
CA ALA A 241 1.31 26.92 -15.18
C ALA A 241 1.05 28.01 -14.13
N GLU A 242 0.90 29.25 -14.56
CA GLU A 242 0.67 30.40 -13.66
C GLU A 242 -0.71 31.04 -13.85
N LEU A 243 -1.37 31.35 -12.73
CA LEU A 243 -2.67 32.01 -12.63
C LEU A 243 -2.56 33.28 -11.78
N SER A 244 -2.90 34.44 -12.37
CA SER A 244 -3.13 35.65 -11.58
C SER A 244 -4.54 35.64 -10.97
N PRO A 245 -4.77 36.29 -9.80
CA PRO A 245 -6.11 36.38 -9.21
C PRO A 245 -7.11 37.23 -10.00
N TRP A 246 -6.63 38.15 -10.84
CA TRP A 246 -7.46 39.13 -11.55
C TRP A 246 -8.57 38.50 -12.43
N PRO A 247 -8.26 37.53 -13.33
CA PRO A 247 -9.30 36.83 -14.10
C PRO A 247 -10.36 36.14 -13.25
N LEU A 248 -10.02 35.66 -12.05
CA LEU A 248 -10.98 35.01 -11.14
C LEU A 248 -11.95 36.05 -10.58
N ARG A 249 -11.45 37.21 -10.15
CA ARG A 249 -12.25 38.30 -9.59
C ARG A 249 -13.26 38.85 -10.60
N TRP A 250 -12.80 39.15 -11.81
CA TRP A 250 -13.65 39.69 -12.87
C TRP A 250 -14.79 38.72 -13.22
N ARG A 251 -14.49 37.43 -13.41
CA ARG A 251 -15.51 36.40 -13.70
C ARG A 251 -16.44 36.12 -12.53
N GLY A 252 -15.92 36.18 -11.30
CA GLY A 252 -16.71 36.06 -10.08
C GLY A 252 -17.75 37.19 -9.97
N ALA A 253 -17.35 38.43 -10.28
CA ALA A 253 -18.26 39.57 -10.31
C ALA A 253 -19.38 39.40 -11.34
N VAL A 254 -19.04 38.99 -12.58
CA VAL A 254 -20.03 38.69 -13.64
C VAL A 254 -21.03 37.63 -13.18
N ARG A 255 -20.57 36.57 -12.52
CA ARG A 255 -21.46 35.55 -11.94
C ARG A 255 -22.35 36.09 -10.84
N GLY A 256 -21.81 36.92 -9.95
CA GLY A 256 -22.57 37.60 -8.91
C GLY A 256 -23.79 38.30 -9.50
N VAL A 257 -23.58 39.12 -10.54
CA VAL A 257 -24.65 39.85 -11.24
C VAL A 257 -25.70 38.91 -11.83
N VAL A 258 -25.29 37.92 -12.63
CA VAL A 258 -26.22 36.96 -13.26
C VAL A 258 -27.01 36.17 -12.22
N SER A 259 -26.35 35.74 -11.14
CA SER A 259 -27.00 35.01 -10.06
C SER A 259 -27.98 35.87 -9.28
N GLY A 260 -27.66 37.14 -9.03
CA GLY A 260 -28.53 38.11 -8.38
C GLY A 260 -29.81 38.35 -9.19
N VAL A 261 -29.70 38.53 -10.50
CA VAL A 261 -30.86 38.66 -11.42
C VAL A 261 -31.75 37.42 -11.37
N ARG A 262 -31.16 36.22 -11.54
CA ARG A 262 -31.92 34.95 -11.48
C ARG A 262 -32.59 34.71 -10.14
N ARG A 263 -31.96 35.10 -9.03
CA ARG A 263 -32.54 34.95 -7.69
C ARG A 263 -33.67 35.94 -7.44
N ARG A 264 -33.52 37.20 -7.90
CA ARG A 264 -34.59 38.21 -7.87
C ARG A 264 -35.83 37.73 -8.63
N MET A 265 -35.64 37.12 -9.80
CA MET A 265 -36.71 36.47 -10.57
C MET A 265 -37.37 35.26 -9.88
N ARG A 266 -36.69 34.65 -8.89
CA ARG A 266 -37.19 33.48 -8.13
C ARG A 266 -37.56 33.82 -6.68
N HIS A 267 -37.68 35.10 -6.34
CA HIS A 267 -37.91 35.57 -4.97
C HIS A 267 -36.96 34.96 -3.92
N ARG A 268 -35.70 34.69 -4.31
CA ARG A 268 -34.66 34.16 -3.41
C ARG A 268 -33.72 35.27 -2.95
N PRO A 269 -33.21 35.23 -1.71
CA PRO A 269 -32.27 36.22 -1.21
C PRO A 269 -30.95 36.23 -2.01
N SER A 270 -30.42 37.44 -2.25
CA SER A 270 -29.13 37.64 -2.92
C SER A 270 -27.99 37.31 -1.95
N VAL A 271 -27.34 36.16 -2.16
CA VAL A 271 -26.23 35.70 -1.32
C VAL A 271 -24.98 35.54 -2.20
N PRO A 272 -23.84 36.18 -1.86
CA PRO A 272 -22.59 36.02 -2.59
C PRO A 272 -22.14 34.56 -2.61
N ASP A 273 -22.15 33.92 -3.77
CA ASP A 273 -21.85 32.49 -3.94
C ASP A 273 -20.38 32.22 -4.29
N ALA A 274 -19.91 31.04 -3.87
CA ALA A 274 -18.63 30.53 -4.32
C ALA A 274 -18.63 30.29 -5.85
N THR A 275 -17.53 30.65 -6.48
CA THR A 275 -17.25 30.32 -7.88
C THR A 275 -16.14 29.31 -7.94
N THR A 276 -16.46 28.13 -8.48
CA THR A 276 -15.52 27.02 -8.63
C THR A 276 -15.13 26.86 -10.09
N TRP A 277 -13.83 26.73 -10.34
CA TRP A 277 -13.29 26.31 -11.63
C TRP A 277 -12.55 24.99 -11.49
N ARG A 278 -12.79 24.07 -12.42
CA ARG A 278 -12.05 22.81 -12.54
C ARG A 278 -10.80 23.02 -13.38
N ALA A 279 -9.67 22.50 -12.94
CA ALA A 279 -8.43 22.57 -13.68
C ALA A 279 -8.32 21.40 -14.66
N GLU A 280 -8.15 21.72 -15.94
CA GLU A 280 -7.92 20.79 -17.03
C GLU A 280 -6.58 21.10 -17.70
N ILE A 281 -5.95 20.10 -18.30
CA ILE A 281 -4.82 20.25 -19.20
C ILE A 281 -5.24 19.85 -20.60
N VAL A 282 -5.04 20.76 -21.54
CA VAL A 282 -5.22 20.52 -22.98
C VAL A 282 -3.84 20.41 -23.57
N PHE A 283 -3.51 19.27 -24.17
CA PHE A 283 -2.21 19.11 -24.80
C PHE A 283 -2.26 18.34 -26.11
N TRP A 284 -1.21 18.59 -26.88
CA TRP A 284 -0.93 17.99 -28.17
C TRP A 284 0.38 17.25 -28.06
N SER A 285 0.34 15.93 -28.24
CA SER A 285 1.54 15.08 -28.25
C SER A 285 1.54 14.26 -29.53
N ARG A 286 2.59 14.42 -30.35
CA ARG A 286 2.80 13.61 -31.57
C ARG A 286 1.58 13.56 -32.51
N GLY A 287 0.90 14.70 -32.69
CA GLY A 287 -0.29 14.82 -33.56
C GLY A 287 -1.61 14.41 -32.90
N ALA A 288 -1.59 13.80 -31.71
CA ALA A 288 -2.78 13.49 -30.92
C ALA A 288 -3.13 14.66 -29.99
N ARG A 289 -4.41 15.05 -29.96
CA ARG A 289 -4.95 16.04 -29.03
C ARG A 289 -5.73 15.36 -27.93
N ALA A 290 -5.45 15.70 -26.68
CA ALA A 290 -6.18 15.22 -25.52
C ALA A 290 -6.55 16.35 -24.56
N THR A 291 -7.54 16.09 -23.73
CA THR A 291 -7.93 16.97 -22.61
C THR A 291 -8.24 16.10 -21.42
N GLY A 292 -7.63 16.41 -20.28
CA GLY A 292 -7.81 15.68 -19.03
C GLY A 292 -7.88 16.61 -17.84
N LEU A 293 -8.50 16.16 -16.75
CA LEU A 293 -8.46 16.86 -15.48
C LEU A 293 -7.05 16.80 -14.91
N LEU A 294 -6.58 17.90 -14.31
CA LEU A 294 -5.37 17.84 -13.49
C LEU A 294 -5.70 17.11 -12.20
N ARG A 295 -5.25 15.87 -12.11
CA ARG A 295 -5.46 14.95 -11.00
C ARG A 295 -4.13 14.50 -10.41
N GLY A 296 -4.19 14.11 -9.15
CA GLY A 296 -3.04 13.56 -8.43
C GLY A 296 -2.08 14.64 -7.97
N SER A 297 -1.62 14.50 -6.73
CA SER A 297 -0.62 15.36 -6.13
C SER A 297 0.49 14.49 -5.57
N SER A 298 1.71 15.00 -5.58
CA SER A 298 2.75 14.51 -4.69
C SER A 298 2.28 14.57 -3.25
N ILE A 299 2.67 13.58 -2.46
CA ILE A 299 2.34 13.50 -1.04
C ILE A 299 3.10 14.62 -0.30
N GLY A 300 2.49 15.20 0.73
CA GLY A 300 3.06 16.31 1.51
C GLY A 300 2.39 17.64 1.21
N ARG A 301 3.18 18.72 1.16
CA ARG A 301 2.75 20.11 0.90
C ARG A 301 1.72 20.27 -0.25
N PRO A 302 1.85 19.60 -1.42
CA PRO A 302 0.88 19.76 -2.51
C PRO A 302 -0.52 19.21 -2.20
N GLU A 303 -0.68 18.33 -1.21
CA GLU A 303 -2.01 17.89 -0.72
C GLU A 303 -2.76 18.98 0.06
N ARG A 304 -2.01 19.98 0.56
CA ARG A 304 -2.47 21.08 1.43
C ARG A 304 -2.14 22.46 0.83
N PRO A 305 -2.60 22.75 -0.40
CA PRO A 305 -2.26 24.02 -1.06
C PRO A 305 -2.83 25.21 -0.27
N ALA A 306 -2.00 26.22 -0.06
CA ALA A 306 -2.40 27.42 0.68
C ALA A 306 -3.50 28.21 -0.04
N GLY A 307 -4.40 28.82 0.73
CA GLY A 307 -5.32 29.84 0.23
C GLY A 307 -4.68 31.22 0.15
N LEU A 308 -5.25 32.12 -0.65
CA LEU A 308 -4.89 33.53 -0.69
C LEU A 308 -6.09 34.41 -0.33
N LYS A 309 -5.95 35.21 0.74
CA LYS A 309 -6.91 36.27 1.12
C LYS A 309 -6.76 37.41 0.11
N LEU A 310 -7.82 37.72 -0.64
CA LEU A 310 -7.79 38.78 -1.67
C LEU A 310 -8.16 40.14 -1.11
N LYS A 311 -9.11 40.14 -0.17
CA LYS A 311 -9.64 41.29 0.58
C LYS A 311 -10.40 40.74 1.79
N PRO A 312 -10.81 41.57 2.77
CA PRO A 312 -11.58 41.12 3.93
C PRO A 312 -12.77 40.25 3.52
N GLY A 313 -12.89 39.08 4.14
CA GLY A 313 -13.95 38.08 3.89
C GLY A 313 -13.90 37.35 2.53
N TRP A 314 -12.87 37.54 1.68
CA TRP A 314 -12.78 36.88 0.36
C TRP A 314 -11.48 36.13 0.14
N TRP A 315 -11.60 34.90 -0.34
CA TRP A 315 -10.48 33.99 -0.51
C TRP A 315 -10.50 33.29 -1.86
N VAL A 316 -9.30 33.03 -2.39
CA VAL A 316 -9.06 32.06 -3.47
C VAL A 316 -8.35 30.86 -2.89
N ARG A 317 -8.93 29.68 -3.02
CA ARG A 317 -8.39 28.43 -2.48
C ARG A 317 -8.25 27.38 -3.59
N PRO A 318 -7.04 26.88 -3.88
CA PRO A 318 -6.87 25.62 -4.59
C PRO A 318 -7.40 24.49 -3.68
N VAL A 319 -8.20 23.59 -4.21
CA VAL A 319 -8.78 22.49 -3.43
C VAL A 319 -8.81 21.21 -4.23
N TRP A 320 -8.56 20.10 -3.52
CA TRP A 320 -8.77 18.77 -4.04
C TRP A 320 -10.21 18.31 -3.82
N THR A 321 -10.81 17.75 -4.87
CA THR A 321 -12.06 16.97 -4.82
C THR A 321 -11.82 15.57 -4.24
N SER A 322 -12.89 14.81 -4.02
CA SER A 322 -12.79 13.41 -3.60
C SER A 322 -12.07 12.53 -4.63
N ASP A 323 -12.23 12.80 -5.93
CA ASP A 323 -11.51 12.14 -7.02
C ASP A 323 -10.10 12.72 -7.28
N ARG A 324 -9.56 13.49 -6.32
CA ARG A 324 -8.23 14.13 -6.39
C ARG A 324 -8.02 15.01 -7.62
N ALA A 325 -9.08 15.62 -8.15
CA ALA A 325 -8.99 16.63 -9.19
C ALA A 325 -8.80 18.03 -8.58
N LEU A 326 -7.93 18.82 -9.18
CA LEU A 326 -7.67 20.18 -8.73
C LEU A 326 -8.82 21.11 -9.14
N GLN A 327 -9.30 21.87 -8.17
CA GLN A 327 -10.22 22.98 -8.38
C GLN A 327 -9.62 24.25 -7.78
N VAL A 328 -10.00 25.39 -8.36
CA VAL A 328 -9.76 26.71 -7.76
C VAL A 328 -11.11 27.27 -7.38
N VAL A 329 -11.26 27.66 -6.11
CA VAL A 329 -12.52 28.18 -5.57
C VAL A 329 -12.30 29.61 -5.10
N LEU A 330 -13.04 30.55 -5.69
CA LEU A 330 -13.21 31.90 -5.17
C LEU A 330 -14.46 31.90 -4.30
N GLN A 331 -14.32 32.08 -2.98
CA GLN A 331 -15.45 32.08 -2.06
C GLN A 331 -15.38 33.21 -1.03
N PRO A 332 -16.53 33.79 -0.66
CA PRO A 332 -16.64 34.62 0.53
C PRO A 332 -16.73 33.74 1.78
N ASN A 333 -16.14 34.20 2.87
CA ASN A 333 -16.42 33.67 4.20
C ASN A 333 -17.78 34.25 4.66
N ARG A 334 -18.76 33.38 4.90
CA ARG A 334 -20.12 33.77 5.30
C ARG A 334 -20.37 33.65 6.80
N ALA A 335 -19.53 32.88 7.48
CA ALA A 335 -19.54 32.68 8.91
C ALA A 335 -18.08 32.48 9.34
N GLU A 336 -17.63 33.24 10.34
CA GLU A 336 -16.25 33.19 10.85
C GLU A 336 -16.30 32.95 12.36
N LEU A 337 -15.47 32.04 12.86
CA LEU A 337 -15.33 31.82 14.29
C LEU A 337 -14.53 32.98 14.88
N THR A 338 -15.06 33.63 15.91
CA THR A 338 -14.47 34.81 16.55
C THR A 338 -14.05 34.55 17.99
N GLY A 339 -14.50 33.46 18.60
CA GLY A 339 -14.09 33.08 19.95
C GLY A 339 -14.44 31.64 20.30
N VAL A 340 -13.62 31.06 21.16
CA VAL A 340 -13.83 29.74 21.77
C VAL A 340 -13.57 29.87 23.26
N THR A 341 -14.50 29.42 24.09
CA THR A 341 -14.35 29.38 25.55
C THR A 341 -14.84 28.03 26.08
N LEU A 342 -14.10 27.47 27.04
CA LEU A 342 -14.43 26.20 27.69
C LEU A 342 -14.34 26.39 29.21
N ASP A 343 -15.44 26.18 29.92
CA ASP A 343 -15.55 26.36 31.38
C ASP A 343 -15.66 25.04 32.17
N GLY A 344 -15.25 23.92 31.55
CA GLY A 344 -15.29 22.58 32.14
C GLY A 344 -16.60 21.83 31.90
N GLU A 345 -17.75 22.51 31.89
CA GLU A 345 -19.06 21.90 31.59
C GLU A 345 -19.56 22.21 30.18
N ARG A 346 -19.21 23.38 29.64
CA ARG A 346 -19.70 23.88 28.35
C ARG A 346 -18.58 24.41 27.48
N LEU A 347 -18.64 24.02 26.20
CA LEU A 347 -17.89 24.63 25.12
C LEU A 347 -18.78 25.67 24.44
N GLU A 348 -18.40 26.95 24.52
CA GLU A 348 -19.04 28.04 23.79
C GLU A 348 -18.23 28.43 22.56
N LEU A 349 -18.92 28.55 21.43
CA LEU A 349 -18.36 28.96 20.15
C LEU A 349 -19.04 30.24 19.68
N LYS A 350 -18.29 31.34 19.60
CA LYS A 350 -18.76 32.63 19.09
C LYS A 350 -18.44 32.75 17.61
N ILE A 351 -19.48 33.05 16.82
CA ILE A 351 -19.41 33.06 15.36
C ILE A 351 -19.98 34.39 14.86
N PHE A 352 -19.29 35.03 13.92
CA PHE A 352 -19.76 36.26 13.29
C PHE A 352 -20.24 36.00 11.86
N LEU A 353 -21.41 36.54 11.53
CA LEU A 353 -22.00 36.54 10.19
C LEU A 353 -21.87 37.95 9.57
N PRO A 354 -20.85 38.21 8.73
CA PRO A 354 -20.58 39.55 8.21
C PRO A 354 -21.67 40.03 7.24
N GLY A 355 -22.03 41.32 7.37
CA GLY A 355 -22.93 42.05 6.48
C GLY A 355 -24.39 41.66 6.57
N ARG A 356 -24.83 40.98 7.65
CA ARG A 356 -26.18 40.43 7.78
C ARG A 356 -26.75 40.68 9.17
N GLN A 357 -28.02 41.06 9.26
CA GLN A 357 -28.75 41.17 10.53
C GLN A 357 -29.82 40.08 10.57
N VAL A 358 -29.57 39.02 11.33
CA VAL A 358 -30.45 37.86 11.48
C VAL A 358 -30.72 37.65 12.98
N THR A 359 -31.96 37.33 13.34
CA THR A 359 -32.38 37.16 14.74
C THR A 359 -32.76 35.73 15.10
N LYS A 360 -32.83 34.81 14.11
CA LYS A 360 -33.24 33.41 14.30
C LYS A 360 -32.47 32.49 13.36
N GLY A 361 -32.16 31.28 13.82
CA GLY A 361 -31.51 30.25 13.03
C GLY A 361 -31.09 29.06 13.91
N HIS A 362 -30.25 28.19 13.36
CA HIS A 362 -29.69 27.05 14.08
C HIS A 362 -28.22 26.85 13.73
N ALA A 363 -27.48 26.14 14.56
CA ALA A 363 -26.18 25.60 14.19
C ALA A 363 -26.29 24.11 13.85
N ARG A 364 -25.30 23.58 13.13
CA ARG A 364 -25.15 22.14 12.93
C ARG A 364 -23.74 21.66 13.17
N LEU A 365 -23.62 20.56 13.90
CA LEU A 365 -22.37 19.85 14.13
C LEU A 365 -22.48 18.45 13.53
N GLY A 366 -21.75 18.21 12.43
CA GLY A 366 -21.73 16.92 11.74
C GLY A 366 -23.11 16.40 11.35
N GLY A 367 -24.03 17.31 11.00
CA GLY A 367 -25.39 17.01 10.57
C GLY A 367 -26.46 17.16 11.65
N HIS A 368 -26.11 17.14 12.94
CA HIS A 368 -27.05 17.33 14.04
C HIS A 368 -27.36 18.81 14.25
N ARG A 369 -28.62 19.14 14.48
CA ARG A 369 -29.09 20.52 14.69
C ARG A 369 -28.95 20.89 16.16
N ILE A 370 -28.41 22.08 16.41
CA ILE A 370 -28.12 22.60 17.75
C ILE A 370 -28.78 23.97 17.87
N ALA A 371 -29.28 24.29 19.06
CA ALA A 371 -29.75 25.62 19.38
C ALA A 371 -28.58 26.62 19.31
N ALA A 372 -28.84 27.81 18.80
CA ALA A 372 -27.86 28.88 18.71
C ALA A 372 -28.57 30.21 18.92
N GLU A 373 -27.92 31.11 19.65
CA GLU A 373 -28.43 32.45 19.92
C GLU A 373 -27.93 33.40 18.84
N PHE A 374 -28.81 34.21 18.26
CA PHE A 374 -28.49 35.14 17.18
C PHE A 374 -28.74 36.57 17.64
N THR A 375 -27.66 37.34 17.78
CA THR A 375 -27.69 38.71 18.27
C THR A 375 -27.19 39.67 17.18
N PRO A 376 -28.03 40.56 16.65
CA PRO A 376 -27.59 41.57 15.70
C PRO A 376 -26.48 42.45 16.29
N ALA A 377 -25.42 42.70 15.53
CA ALA A 377 -24.26 43.48 15.95
C ALA A 377 -23.82 44.46 14.86
N GLY A 378 -22.88 45.36 15.18
CA GLY A 378 -22.32 46.31 14.22
C GLY A 378 -21.74 45.60 12.99
N GLY A 379 -22.29 45.84 11.81
CA GLY A 379 -21.82 45.25 10.56
C GLY A 379 -22.16 43.78 10.34
N GLY A 380 -22.96 43.13 11.20
CA GLY A 380 -23.30 41.71 11.07
C GLY A 380 -24.22 41.14 12.15
N THR A 381 -24.10 39.83 12.39
CA THR A 381 -24.82 39.10 13.46
C THR A 381 -23.81 38.24 14.22
N GLU A 382 -23.83 38.32 15.54
CA GLU A 382 -23.11 37.41 16.41
C GLU A 382 -23.99 36.18 16.71
N VAL A 383 -23.38 35.01 16.65
CA VAL A 383 -24.03 33.73 16.88
C VAL A 383 -23.26 32.97 17.96
N VAL A 384 -23.93 32.59 19.04
CA VAL A 384 -23.34 31.81 20.12
C VAL A 384 -23.90 30.39 20.09
N VAL A 385 -23.00 29.40 20.06
CA VAL A 385 -23.34 27.97 20.12
C VAL A 385 -22.76 27.39 21.39
N SER A 386 -23.63 26.86 22.26
CA SER A 386 -23.25 26.17 23.49
C SER A 386 -23.34 24.66 23.32
N LEU A 387 -22.27 23.94 23.66
CA LEU A 387 -22.18 22.48 23.57
C LEU A 387 -21.82 21.90 24.95
N ALA A 388 -22.57 20.89 25.41
CA ALA A 388 -22.27 20.20 26.66
C ALA A 388 -21.03 19.30 26.48
N VAL A 389 -20.02 19.49 27.34
CA VAL A 389 -18.77 18.72 27.34
C VAL A 389 -19.02 17.21 27.46
N PRO A 390 -19.87 16.70 28.38
CA PRO A 390 -20.12 15.27 28.49
C PRO A 390 -20.64 14.63 27.20
N ALA A 391 -21.49 15.36 26.45
CA ALA A 391 -22.01 14.88 25.17
C ALA A 391 -20.92 14.82 24.10
N LEU A 392 -20.04 15.82 24.05
CA LEU A 392 -18.89 15.84 23.14
C LEU A 392 -17.93 14.68 23.41
N LEU A 393 -17.63 14.40 24.69
CA LEU A 393 -16.76 13.29 25.07
C LEU A 393 -17.30 11.93 24.62
N GLN A 394 -18.62 11.72 24.51
CA GLN A 394 -19.15 10.45 23.99
C GLN A 394 -18.95 10.28 22.48
N GLU A 395 -18.63 11.35 21.77
CA GLU A 395 -18.39 11.29 20.33
C GLU A 395 -17.01 10.70 19.99
N LYS A 396 -16.95 9.99 18.87
CA LYS A 396 -15.72 9.32 18.40
C LYS A 396 -15.01 10.08 17.28
N ASP A 397 -15.71 10.92 16.53
CA ASP A 397 -15.22 11.57 15.31
C ASP A 397 -15.35 13.08 15.36
N GLY A 398 -14.43 13.77 14.68
CA GLY A 398 -14.51 15.21 14.50
C GLY A 398 -15.64 15.61 13.54
N ARG A 399 -16.39 16.64 13.93
CA ARG A 399 -17.57 17.10 13.19
C ARG A 399 -17.40 18.54 12.74
N ARG A 400 -17.81 18.81 11.49
CA ARG A 400 -17.79 20.17 10.93
C ARG A 400 -18.92 21.02 11.49
N LEU A 401 -18.61 22.27 11.78
CA LEU A 401 -19.56 23.27 12.25
C LEU A 401 -20.16 24.09 11.10
N TRP A 402 -21.47 24.26 11.14
CA TRP A 402 -22.24 25.07 10.21
C TRP A 402 -23.21 25.96 10.97
N VAL A 403 -23.59 27.09 10.36
CA VAL A 403 -24.71 27.92 10.80
C VAL A 403 -25.76 27.96 9.70
N GLU A 404 -27.03 27.84 10.09
CA GLU A 404 -28.22 27.89 9.25
C GLU A 404 -29.11 29.07 9.70
N PRO A 405 -28.82 30.30 9.23
CA PRO A 405 -29.65 31.46 9.54
C PRO A 405 -31.02 31.33 8.87
N LYS A 406 -32.10 31.74 9.55
CA LYS A 406 -33.46 31.62 9.01
C LYS A 406 -33.61 32.43 7.71
N GLY A 407 -34.03 31.76 6.64
CA GLY A 407 -34.24 32.38 5.32
C GLY A 407 -32.99 32.37 4.42
N ASP A 408 -31.84 31.95 4.95
CA ASP A 408 -30.57 31.90 4.23
C ASP A 408 -30.04 30.46 4.08
N PRO A 409 -29.22 30.18 3.06
CA PRO A 409 -28.55 28.90 2.93
C PRO A 409 -27.52 28.69 4.03
N ALA A 410 -27.36 27.43 4.47
CA ALA A 410 -26.33 27.02 5.41
C ALA A 410 -24.92 27.52 5.01
N ALA A 411 -24.16 28.00 5.98
CA ALA A 411 -22.79 28.45 5.83
C ALA A 411 -21.86 27.57 6.68
N SER A 412 -20.76 27.10 6.10
CA SER A 412 -19.68 26.51 6.91
C SER A 412 -19.05 27.61 7.74
N VAL A 413 -18.80 27.33 9.02
CA VAL A 413 -18.03 28.23 9.87
C VAL A 413 -16.56 28.07 9.51
N MET A 414 -15.92 29.20 9.21
CA MET A 414 -14.50 29.28 8.87
C MET A 414 -13.71 29.66 10.12
N LEU A 415 -12.53 29.08 10.34
CA LEU A 415 -11.65 29.45 11.46
C LEU A 415 -11.13 30.88 11.30
N ALA A 416 -10.90 31.32 10.05
CA ALA A 416 -10.49 32.68 9.69
C ALA A 416 -9.14 33.06 10.33
N ASP A 417 -9.11 34.09 11.18
CA ASP A 417 -7.89 34.59 11.82
C ASP A 417 -7.78 34.12 13.30
N LEU A 418 -8.70 33.26 13.78
CA LEU A 418 -8.68 32.74 15.15
C LEU A 418 -7.63 31.63 15.31
N VAL A 419 -6.94 31.61 16.45
CA VAL A 419 -6.01 30.53 16.81
C VAL A 419 -6.80 29.28 17.16
N GLU A 420 -6.30 28.13 16.72
CA GLU A 420 -6.88 26.83 17.06
C GLU A 420 -6.76 26.54 18.56
N THR A 421 -7.76 25.87 19.13
CA THR A 421 -7.79 25.57 20.56
C THR A 421 -7.74 24.08 20.81
N ARG A 422 -6.93 23.66 21.78
CA ARG A 422 -6.84 22.30 22.27
C ARG A 422 -6.89 22.37 23.79
N THR A 423 -7.91 21.77 24.41
CA THR A 423 -8.08 21.84 25.86
C THR A 423 -8.22 20.44 26.45
N PRO A 424 -7.31 20.02 27.34
CA PRO A 424 -7.43 18.76 28.07
C PRO A 424 -8.67 18.73 28.97
N VAL A 425 -9.34 17.59 29.02
CA VAL A 425 -10.49 17.28 29.88
C VAL A 425 -10.33 15.83 30.35
N GLY A 426 -9.73 15.63 31.53
CA GLY A 426 -9.37 14.29 32.02
C GLY A 426 -8.27 13.64 31.17
N ASP A 427 -8.49 12.40 30.72
CA ASP A 427 -7.56 11.67 29.83
C ASP A 427 -7.83 11.92 28.33
N ARG A 428 -8.67 12.91 28.02
CA ARG A 428 -9.09 13.32 26.69
C ARG A 428 -8.81 14.79 26.45
N GLU A 429 -8.95 15.23 25.22
CA GLU A 429 -8.91 16.63 24.83
C GLU A 429 -10.08 16.98 23.91
N ILE A 430 -10.57 18.21 24.05
CA ILE A 430 -11.50 18.84 23.11
C ILE A 430 -10.70 19.79 22.24
N THR A 431 -10.85 19.65 20.93
CA THR A 431 -10.13 20.46 19.95
C THR A 431 -11.11 21.18 19.04
N VAL A 432 -10.85 22.47 18.77
CA VAL A 432 -11.54 23.28 17.75
C VAL A 432 -10.49 23.71 16.75
N LEU A 433 -10.40 22.98 15.64
CA LEU A 433 -9.35 23.11 14.63
C LEU A 433 -9.94 23.47 13.25
N GLY A 434 -9.13 24.00 12.35
CA GLY A 434 -9.46 24.13 10.94
C GLY A 434 -9.18 22.85 10.16
N ASP A 435 -10.09 22.43 9.28
CA ASP A 435 -9.75 21.43 8.26
C ASP A 435 -8.90 22.04 7.13
N ARG A 436 -8.46 21.24 6.17
CA ARG A 436 -7.68 21.70 4.99
C ARG A 436 -8.33 22.82 4.15
N ARG A 437 -9.61 23.12 4.37
CA ARG A 437 -10.33 24.24 3.72
C ARG A 437 -10.66 25.35 4.71
N ASP A 438 -10.01 25.35 5.87
CA ASP A 438 -10.17 26.34 6.93
C ASP A 438 -11.57 26.31 7.56
N ARG A 439 -12.27 25.16 7.48
CA ARG A 439 -13.59 24.97 8.10
C ARG A 439 -13.42 24.41 9.50
N VAL A 440 -14.16 24.98 10.44
CA VAL A 440 -14.11 24.56 11.85
C VAL A 440 -14.56 23.11 12.01
N VAL A 441 -13.73 22.32 12.68
CA VAL A 441 -13.98 20.96 13.14
C VAL A 441 -13.86 20.93 14.65
N VAL A 442 -14.91 20.49 15.32
CA VAL A 442 -14.91 20.22 16.76
C VAL A 442 -14.75 18.71 16.95
N SER A 443 -13.81 18.29 17.79
CA SER A 443 -13.61 16.89 18.15
C SER A 443 -13.30 16.72 19.63
N ALA A 444 -13.63 15.55 20.16
CA ALA A 444 -13.18 15.09 21.46
C ALA A 444 -12.53 13.71 21.32
N HIS A 445 -11.27 13.55 21.73
CA HIS A 445 -10.54 12.29 21.61
C HIS A 445 -9.51 12.14 22.74
N ARG A 446 -8.89 10.97 22.90
CA ARG A 446 -7.72 10.81 23.79
C ARG A 446 -6.68 11.88 23.46
N ILE A 447 -5.99 12.40 24.47
CA ILE A 447 -4.90 13.38 24.31
C ILE A 447 -3.87 12.83 23.32
N ARG A 448 -3.53 13.61 22.29
CA ARG A 448 -2.55 13.21 21.27
C ARG A 448 -1.27 14.04 21.40
N PRO A 449 -0.09 13.43 21.19
CA PRO A 449 1.15 14.17 21.00
C PRO A 449 1.10 14.99 19.70
N VAL A 450 1.48 16.26 19.79
CA VAL A 450 1.50 17.22 18.69
C VAL A 450 2.91 17.71 18.43
N ILE A 451 3.44 17.47 17.24
CA ILE A 451 4.75 17.93 16.78
C ILE A 451 4.65 19.41 16.41
N THR A 452 5.39 20.27 17.10
CA THR A 452 5.53 21.70 16.79
C THR A 452 6.79 22.01 15.98
N SER A 453 7.77 21.10 15.99
CA SER A 453 9.00 21.25 15.22
C SER A 453 9.55 19.89 14.77
N ALA A 454 10.04 19.84 13.54
CA ALA A 454 10.74 18.70 12.98
C ALA A 454 11.95 19.23 12.19
N VAL A 455 13.16 18.97 12.69
CA VAL A 455 14.40 19.55 12.17
C VAL A 455 15.43 18.46 11.95
N TRP A 456 16.20 18.58 10.88
CA TRP A 456 17.36 17.72 10.62
C TRP A 456 18.61 18.30 11.30
N GLU A 457 19.22 17.51 12.18
CA GLU A 457 20.50 17.80 12.85
C GLU A 457 21.54 16.76 12.40
N GLY A 458 22.27 17.07 11.32
CA GLY A 458 23.15 16.10 10.68
C GLY A 458 22.34 14.98 10.00
N SER A 459 22.57 13.72 10.41
CA SER A 459 21.81 12.55 9.96
C SER A 459 20.48 12.35 10.71
N ALA A 460 20.29 13.06 11.81
CA ALA A 460 19.18 12.83 12.72
C ALA A 460 17.98 13.71 12.41
N LEU A 461 16.79 13.15 12.57
CA LEU A 461 15.53 13.88 12.60
C LEU A 461 15.10 14.08 14.06
N VAL A 462 15.10 15.33 14.51
CA VAL A 462 14.67 15.72 15.85
C VAL A 462 13.24 16.27 15.79
N LEU A 463 12.33 15.59 16.50
CA LEU A 463 10.93 15.97 16.63
C LEU A 463 10.71 16.56 18.02
N ARG A 464 10.09 17.74 18.09
CA ARG A 464 9.72 18.40 19.36
C ARG A 464 8.24 18.76 19.34
N GLY A 465 7.61 18.80 20.51
CA GLY A 465 6.19 19.09 20.58
C GLY A 465 5.58 19.00 21.96
N HIS A 466 4.25 19.13 22.01
CA HIS A 466 3.46 19.09 23.23
C HIS A 466 2.68 17.77 23.35
N TYR A 467 2.63 17.22 24.54
CA TYR A 467 1.84 16.05 24.92
C TYR A 467 1.42 16.15 26.39
N PRO A 468 0.27 16.80 26.69
CA PRO A 468 -0.21 17.03 28.06
C PRO A 468 -0.92 15.80 28.65
N ASP A 469 -0.38 14.60 28.41
CA ASP A 469 -0.85 13.34 29.01
C ASP A 469 -0.12 13.05 30.33
N ALA A 470 -0.63 12.07 31.10
CA ALA A 470 -0.02 11.63 32.35
C ALA A 470 1.51 11.41 32.21
N PRO A 471 2.30 11.76 33.23
CA PRO A 471 3.76 11.64 33.18
C PRO A 471 4.22 10.19 33.02
N GLY A 472 5.50 10.02 32.71
CA GLY A 472 6.15 8.71 32.58
C GLY A 472 6.76 8.48 31.20
N PRO A 473 7.61 7.44 31.09
CA PRO A 473 8.30 7.12 29.86
C PRO A 473 7.29 6.81 28.75
N ARG A 474 7.65 7.21 27.53
CA ARG A 474 6.90 6.92 26.31
C ARG A 474 7.87 6.52 25.23
N THR A 475 7.37 5.77 24.25
CA THR A 475 8.17 5.27 23.14
C THR A 475 7.45 5.58 21.84
N LEU A 476 8.12 6.33 20.96
CA LEU A 476 7.67 6.54 19.60
C LEU A 476 7.80 5.21 18.83
N THR A 477 6.70 4.78 18.24
CA THR A 477 6.66 3.68 17.29
C THR A 477 6.69 4.25 15.87
N LEU A 478 7.74 3.94 15.13
CA LEU A 478 7.80 4.11 13.68
C LEU A 478 7.28 2.84 13.04
N ARG A 479 6.22 2.94 12.25
CA ARG A 479 5.56 1.76 11.67
C ARG A 479 5.49 1.79 10.15
N HIS A 480 6.08 0.77 9.53
CA HIS A 480 5.98 0.52 8.11
C HIS A 480 4.78 -0.35 7.74
N ARG A 481 4.27 -0.19 6.51
CA ARG A 481 3.15 -0.99 5.99
C ARG A 481 3.44 -2.50 5.87
N SER A 482 4.72 -2.89 5.88
CA SER A 482 5.11 -4.31 5.84
C SER A 482 5.00 -5.00 7.19
N GLY A 483 4.70 -4.27 8.26
CA GLY A 483 4.71 -4.78 9.64
C GLY A 483 6.03 -4.49 10.39
N LEU A 484 7.09 -4.07 9.69
CA LEU A 484 8.33 -3.64 10.35
C LEU A 484 8.06 -2.42 11.22
N SER A 485 8.55 -2.45 12.46
CA SER A 485 8.39 -1.38 13.43
C SER A 485 9.70 -1.13 14.15
N TYR A 486 9.93 0.13 14.51
CA TYR A 486 11.04 0.56 15.36
C TYR A 486 10.49 1.35 16.54
N TRP A 487 11.18 1.24 17.67
CA TRP A 487 10.82 1.87 18.93
C TRP A 487 11.92 2.85 19.31
N VAL A 488 11.57 4.12 19.43
CA VAL A 488 12.50 5.20 19.75
C VAL A 488 12.07 5.85 21.07
N PRO A 489 12.96 6.00 22.06
CA PRO A 489 12.63 6.69 23.31
C PRO A 489 12.08 8.10 23.04
N MET A 490 11.05 8.48 23.79
CA MET A 490 10.52 9.84 23.82
C MET A 490 10.84 10.47 25.17
N GLU A 491 11.72 11.45 25.15
CA GLU A 491 12.05 12.27 26.32
C GLU A 491 10.90 13.24 26.59
N ARG A 492 10.55 13.44 27.86
CA ARG A 492 9.48 14.34 28.28
C ARG A 492 9.92 15.22 29.44
N SER A 493 9.53 16.50 29.38
CA SER A 493 9.73 17.48 30.45
C SER A 493 8.43 18.25 30.65
N GLY A 494 7.64 17.86 31.65
CA GLY A 494 6.28 18.35 31.82
C GLY A 494 5.40 17.93 30.63
N GLU A 495 4.81 18.90 29.94
CA GLU A 495 3.99 18.69 28.76
C GLU A 495 4.80 18.65 27.45
N GLU A 496 6.10 19.00 27.49
CA GLU A 496 6.95 18.95 26.30
C GLU A 496 7.48 17.53 26.04
N PHE A 497 7.69 17.20 24.77
CA PHE A 497 8.42 16.02 24.35
C PHE A 497 9.50 16.32 23.31
N SER A 498 10.52 15.47 23.29
CA SER A 498 11.56 15.42 22.27
C SER A 498 11.81 13.97 21.85
N VAL A 499 11.99 13.74 20.55
CA VAL A 499 12.39 12.45 19.99
C VAL A 499 13.51 12.68 18.99
N ARG A 500 14.61 11.95 19.14
CA ARG A 500 15.70 11.91 18.15
C ARG A 500 15.66 10.58 17.40
N VAL A 501 15.49 10.64 16.08
CA VAL A 501 15.49 9.47 15.19
C VAL A 501 16.73 9.56 14.29
N GLU A 502 17.41 8.44 14.03
CA GLU A 502 18.50 8.33 13.06
C GLU A 502 18.04 7.45 11.87
N PRO A 503 17.28 7.99 10.89
CA PRO A 503 16.57 7.18 9.90
C PRO A 503 17.47 6.32 9.01
N GLY A 504 18.75 6.71 8.85
CA GLY A 504 19.75 5.95 8.10
C GLY A 504 20.48 4.87 8.90
N ALA A 505 20.26 4.79 10.21
CA ALA A 505 21.00 3.95 11.15
C ALA A 505 20.10 3.50 12.33
N MET A 506 18.97 2.89 12.00
CA MET A 506 18.03 2.36 12.99
C MET A 506 18.57 1.07 13.59
N ASP A 507 18.48 0.95 14.92
CA ASP A 507 18.81 -0.28 15.61
C ASP A 507 17.78 -1.38 15.30
N ARG A 508 18.28 -2.50 14.78
CA ARG A 508 17.52 -3.72 14.51
C ARG A 508 18.23 -4.87 15.21
N PHE A 509 17.99 -5.01 16.51
CA PHE A 509 18.61 -6.05 17.34
C PHE A 509 20.15 -5.97 17.29
N GLY A 510 20.73 -4.79 17.54
CA GLY A 510 22.18 -4.57 17.53
C GLY A 510 22.80 -4.30 16.15
N GLU A 511 22.03 -4.46 15.07
CA GLU A 511 22.45 -4.07 13.72
C GLU A 511 21.96 -2.66 13.38
N SER A 512 22.84 -1.83 12.82
CA SER A 512 22.48 -0.49 12.31
C SER A 512 22.07 -0.58 10.85
N VAL A 513 20.77 -0.44 10.57
CA VAL A 513 20.20 -0.49 9.21
C VAL A 513 19.35 0.75 8.91
N PRO A 514 19.30 1.23 7.65
CA PRO A 514 18.37 2.30 7.29
C PRO A 514 16.90 1.85 7.43
N LEU A 515 15.99 2.81 7.63
CA LEU A 515 14.57 2.54 7.45
C LEU A 515 14.34 2.07 6.00
N SER A 516 13.62 0.96 5.84
CA SER A 516 13.25 0.45 4.52
C SER A 516 12.37 1.44 3.75
N SER A 517 12.52 1.46 2.42
CA SER A 517 11.69 2.21 1.48
C SER A 517 10.18 2.02 1.71
N GLY A 518 9.46 3.14 1.75
CA GLY A 518 8.03 3.21 1.92
C GLY A 518 7.59 4.36 2.84
N THR A 519 6.42 4.22 3.45
CA THR A 519 5.86 5.25 4.34
C THR A 519 5.81 4.71 5.77
N TRP A 520 6.44 5.45 6.69
CA TRP A 520 6.51 5.17 8.10
C TRP A 520 5.56 6.09 8.86
N ASN A 521 4.60 5.49 9.56
CA ASN A 521 3.64 6.22 10.38
C ASN A 521 4.16 6.35 11.81
N LEU A 522 3.87 7.48 12.44
CA LEU A 522 4.31 7.77 13.80
C LEU A 522 3.14 7.62 14.78
N SER A 523 3.35 6.82 15.82
CA SER A 523 2.36 6.63 16.91
C SER A 523 3.04 6.31 18.23
N LEU A 524 2.31 6.43 19.34
CA LEU A 524 2.70 5.94 20.65
C LEU A 524 1.87 4.72 21.02
N ARG A 525 2.44 3.81 21.82
CA ARG A 525 1.66 2.86 22.61
C ARG A 525 1.43 3.47 23.99
N HIS A 526 0.17 3.76 24.32
CA HIS A 526 -0.23 4.25 25.65
C HIS A 526 -0.18 3.08 26.66
N PRO A 527 0.05 3.33 27.96
CA PRO A 527 0.07 2.28 28.99
C PRO A 527 -1.21 1.41 29.05
N SER A 528 -2.35 1.92 28.58
CA SER A 528 -3.59 1.14 28.42
C SER A 528 -3.56 0.12 27.27
N GLY A 529 -2.49 0.09 26.48
CA GLY A 529 -2.36 -0.70 25.25
C GLY A 529 -2.91 -0.01 23.99
N GLU A 530 -3.56 1.16 24.12
CA GLU A 530 -4.09 1.91 22.97
C GLU A 530 -2.97 2.52 22.12
N ILE A 531 -3.13 2.48 20.78
CA ILE A 531 -2.24 3.16 19.86
C ILE A 531 -2.71 4.60 19.65
N VAL A 532 -1.91 5.57 20.09
CA VAL A 532 -2.21 7.00 19.99
C VAL A 532 -1.41 7.62 18.84
N PRO A 533 -2.04 8.14 17.77
CA PRO A 533 -1.32 8.71 16.63
C PRO A 533 -0.74 10.09 16.96
N LEU A 534 0.44 10.39 16.41
CA LEU A 534 1.01 11.74 16.43
C LEU A 534 0.29 12.63 15.42
N ARG A 535 0.27 13.95 15.68
CA ARG A 535 -0.23 14.99 14.77
C ARG A 535 0.80 16.10 14.60
N MET A 536 0.78 16.77 13.45
CA MET A 536 1.50 18.02 13.25
C MET A 536 0.65 19.17 13.80
N ASP A 537 1.28 20.10 14.51
CA ASP A 537 0.67 21.38 14.80
C ASP A 537 0.40 22.13 13.49
N HIS A 538 -0.80 22.69 13.34
CA HIS A 538 -1.19 23.35 12.09
C HIS A 538 -0.40 24.65 11.83
N ALA A 539 0.02 25.37 12.88
CA ALA A 539 0.86 26.56 12.71
C ALA A 539 2.29 26.18 12.27
N ALA A 540 2.79 25.02 12.73
CA ALA A 540 4.10 24.49 12.31
C ALA A 540 4.14 24.02 10.84
N LEU A 541 2.99 23.65 10.25
CA LEU A 541 2.92 23.11 8.88
C LEU A 541 3.50 24.02 7.80
N ALA A 542 3.47 25.34 7.96
CA ALA A 542 4.04 26.28 6.98
C ALA A 542 5.57 26.26 6.98
N GLY A 543 6.18 26.05 8.15
CA GLY A 543 7.63 26.01 8.36
C GLY A 543 8.25 24.61 8.28
N LEU A 544 7.43 23.56 8.15
CA LEU A 544 7.92 22.18 8.04
C LEU A 544 8.86 22.02 6.83
N ASP A 545 10.10 21.60 7.12
CA ASP A 545 11.09 21.19 6.13
C ASP A 545 10.72 19.82 5.57
N GLU A 546 10.10 19.83 4.38
CA GLU A 546 9.71 18.62 3.63
C GLU A 546 10.72 18.26 2.53
N GLU A 547 11.89 18.91 2.52
CA GLU A 547 12.93 18.68 1.52
C GLU A 547 13.58 17.29 1.69
N PRO A 548 13.98 16.64 0.58
CA PRO A 548 14.64 15.35 0.63
C PRO A 548 16.04 15.42 1.25
N ARG A 549 16.36 14.43 2.09
CA ARG A 549 17.70 14.21 2.66
C ARG A 549 18.22 12.85 2.19
N THR A 550 19.36 12.82 1.52
CA THR A 550 19.99 11.56 1.11
C THR A 550 20.98 11.10 2.17
N LEU A 551 20.74 9.96 2.80
CA LEU A 551 21.56 9.35 3.85
C LEU A 551 21.64 7.85 3.61
N ALA A 552 22.79 7.21 3.82
CA ALA A 552 22.94 5.74 3.72
C ALA A 552 22.32 5.11 2.45
N GLY A 553 22.44 5.79 1.28
CA GLY A 553 21.86 5.31 0.01
C GLY A 553 20.33 5.43 -0.12
N HIS A 554 19.67 6.16 0.76
CA HIS A 554 18.22 6.37 0.78
C HIS A 554 17.88 7.87 0.85
N VAL A 555 16.74 8.24 0.29
CA VAL A 555 16.17 9.58 0.32
C VAL A 555 15.03 9.61 1.34
N PHE A 556 15.19 10.41 2.38
CA PHE A 556 14.24 10.58 3.48
C PHE A 556 13.51 11.91 3.36
N ARG A 557 12.22 11.93 3.71
CA ARG A 557 11.45 13.16 3.89
C ARG A 557 10.54 13.02 5.09
N MET A 558 10.53 14.04 5.95
CA MET A 558 9.49 14.23 6.96
C MET A 558 8.38 15.06 6.33
N ILE A 559 7.18 14.51 6.20
CA ILE A 559 6.06 15.20 5.55
C ILE A 559 4.77 15.06 6.35
N SER A 560 3.81 15.92 6.05
CA SER A 560 2.45 15.80 6.57
C SER A 560 1.46 15.33 5.50
N THR A 561 0.74 14.26 5.75
CA THR A 561 -0.29 13.69 4.86
C THR A 561 -1.67 13.92 5.41
N ARG A 562 -2.71 13.84 4.56
CA ARG A 562 -4.12 14.00 4.99
C ARG A 562 -4.35 15.30 5.79
N PHE A 563 -3.55 16.32 5.52
CA PHE A 563 -3.39 17.61 6.21
C PHE A 563 -2.33 17.64 7.31
N ASP A 564 -2.52 16.91 8.42
CA ASP A 564 -1.75 17.04 9.67
C ASP A 564 -1.16 15.70 10.19
N VAL A 565 -1.16 14.64 9.38
CA VAL A 565 -0.64 13.32 9.79
C VAL A 565 0.85 13.23 9.45
N PRO A 566 1.76 13.25 10.44
CA PRO A 566 3.19 13.13 10.20
C PRO A 566 3.54 11.73 9.71
N VAL A 567 4.36 11.67 8.66
CA VAL A 567 4.98 10.43 8.17
C VAL A 567 6.41 10.69 7.75
N ILE A 568 7.25 9.66 7.85
CA ILE A 568 8.56 9.65 7.19
C ILE A 568 8.41 8.83 5.90
N THR A 569 8.71 9.42 4.76
CA THR A 569 8.82 8.68 3.50
C THR A 569 10.27 8.38 3.20
N VAL A 570 10.53 7.15 2.77
CA VAL A 570 11.86 6.67 2.42
C VAL A 570 11.83 6.04 1.03
N GLU A 571 12.82 6.33 0.23
CA GLU A 571 13.01 5.71 -1.09
C GLU A 571 14.51 5.44 -1.29
N GLU A 572 14.90 4.26 -1.80
CA GLU A 572 16.28 4.02 -2.21
C GLU A 572 16.74 5.07 -3.25
N ASP A 573 17.94 5.61 -3.06
CA ASP A 573 18.55 6.50 -4.04
C ASP A 573 19.10 5.68 -5.22
N ARG A 574 18.25 5.49 -6.23
CA ARG A 574 18.57 4.71 -7.43
C ARG A 574 19.01 5.60 -8.59
N PRO A 575 19.93 5.18 -9.45
CA PRO A 575 20.17 5.86 -10.72
C PRO A 575 18.91 5.87 -11.60
N ALA A 576 18.74 6.91 -12.41
CA ALA A 576 17.57 7.09 -13.28
C ALA A 576 17.28 5.86 -14.18
N GLN A 577 18.33 5.20 -14.69
CA GLN A 577 18.18 4.05 -15.59
C GLN A 577 17.67 2.78 -14.88
N GLU A 578 17.67 2.77 -13.55
CA GLU A 578 17.18 1.64 -12.74
C GLU A 578 15.80 1.89 -12.11
N ARG A 579 15.26 3.10 -12.29
CA ARG A 579 13.96 3.49 -11.73
C ARG A 579 12.82 3.08 -12.67
N GLY A 580 11.71 2.70 -12.05
CA GLY A 580 10.44 2.54 -12.75
C GLY A 580 10.36 1.35 -13.71
N VAL A 581 9.19 1.19 -14.34
CA VAL A 581 8.95 0.09 -15.28
C VAL A 581 9.86 0.20 -16.52
N ALA A 582 10.12 1.43 -16.99
CA ALA A 582 10.96 1.67 -18.16
C ALA A 582 12.42 1.24 -17.92
N GLY A 583 13.05 1.69 -16.83
CA GLY A 583 14.44 1.31 -16.49
C GLY A 583 14.57 -0.19 -16.27
N THR A 584 13.68 -0.76 -15.45
CA THR A 584 13.68 -2.21 -15.19
C THR A 584 13.44 -3.03 -16.46
N HIS A 585 12.66 -2.53 -17.42
CA HIS A 585 12.46 -3.19 -18.71
C HIS A 585 13.75 -3.24 -19.53
N VAL A 586 14.48 -2.13 -19.62
CA VAL A 586 15.78 -2.07 -20.31
C VAL A 586 16.78 -3.01 -19.65
N LEU A 587 16.85 -3.01 -18.32
CA LEU A 587 17.73 -3.92 -17.58
C LEU A 587 17.45 -5.38 -17.91
N ARG A 588 16.18 -5.79 -17.94
CA ARG A 588 15.79 -7.20 -18.16
C ARG A 588 15.82 -7.65 -19.62
N ARG A 589 15.51 -6.76 -20.57
CA ARG A 589 15.34 -7.11 -22.00
C ARG A 589 16.55 -6.79 -22.86
N VAL A 590 17.43 -5.91 -22.39
CA VAL A 590 18.61 -5.47 -23.14
C VAL A 590 19.88 -5.76 -22.37
N PHE A 591 20.04 -5.20 -21.17
CA PHE A 591 21.29 -5.31 -20.42
C PHE A 591 21.58 -6.73 -19.94
N TYR A 592 20.62 -7.40 -19.28
CA TYR A 592 20.80 -8.77 -18.78
C TYR A 592 21.11 -9.79 -19.88
N PRO A 593 20.38 -9.84 -21.02
CA PRO A 593 20.75 -10.71 -22.13
C PRO A 593 22.16 -10.44 -22.69
N ALA A 594 22.58 -9.18 -22.79
CA ALA A 594 23.93 -8.83 -23.21
C ALA A 594 24.99 -9.30 -22.19
N GLN A 595 24.74 -9.16 -20.88
CA GLN A 595 25.66 -9.68 -19.86
C GLN A 595 25.76 -11.21 -19.86
N ARG A 596 24.73 -11.92 -20.32
CA ARG A 596 24.76 -13.39 -20.46
C ARG A 596 25.65 -13.86 -21.61
N THR A 597 26.04 -13.00 -22.55
CA THR A 597 27.00 -13.37 -23.62
C THR A 597 28.44 -13.11 -23.20
N GLU A 598 28.67 -12.42 -22.08
CA GLU A 598 30.00 -12.20 -21.53
C GLU A 598 30.53 -13.43 -20.78
N PRO A 599 31.86 -13.56 -20.64
CA PRO A 599 32.47 -14.62 -19.84
C PRO A 599 31.96 -14.62 -18.39
N LEU A 600 31.81 -15.82 -17.84
CA LEU A 600 31.54 -16.01 -16.43
C LEU A 600 32.75 -15.56 -15.60
N ARG A 601 32.46 -15.02 -14.42
CA ARG A 601 33.40 -14.70 -13.36
C ARG A 601 33.38 -15.83 -12.33
N ASP A 602 34.54 -16.14 -11.76
CA ASP A 602 34.64 -17.13 -10.68
C ASP A 602 34.19 -16.52 -9.35
N THR A 603 32.89 -16.22 -9.27
CA THR A 603 32.24 -15.47 -8.20
C THR A 603 31.05 -16.27 -7.69
N THR A 604 30.63 -16.01 -6.45
CA THR A 604 29.44 -16.63 -5.87
C THR A 604 28.42 -15.60 -5.42
N VAL A 605 27.18 -15.74 -5.87
CA VAL A 605 26.07 -14.88 -5.47
C VAL A 605 25.25 -15.56 -4.39
N TYR A 606 24.92 -14.82 -3.33
CA TYR A 606 24.11 -15.24 -2.20
C TYR A 606 22.81 -14.44 -2.12
N VAL A 607 21.67 -15.13 -2.07
CA VAL A 607 20.34 -14.50 -2.01
C VAL A 607 19.44 -15.22 -1.01
N VAL A 608 18.94 -14.49 -0.01
CA VAL A 608 17.96 -15.01 0.95
C VAL A 608 16.68 -14.19 0.87
N ASN A 609 15.55 -14.86 0.61
CA ASN A 609 14.21 -14.23 0.55
C ASN A 609 14.18 -12.92 -0.28
N ASP A 610 14.68 -12.95 -1.51
CA ASP A 610 14.79 -11.78 -2.41
C ASP A 610 15.71 -10.66 -1.86
N GLY A 611 16.72 -11.04 -1.06
CA GLY A 611 17.77 -10.17 -0.51
C GLY A 611 17.39 -9.47 0.80
N ARG A 612 16.46 -9.99 1.59
CA ARG A 612 15.94 -9.30 2.78
C ARG A 612 16.63 -9.65 4.09
N HIS A 613 17.42 -10.71 4.11
CA HIS A 613 18.02 -11.24 5.33
C HIS A 613 19.45 -11.73 5.07
N TYR A 614 20.31 -11.54 6.07
CA TYR A 614 21.53 -12.32 6.23
C TYR A 614 21.20 -13.44 7.22
N ALA A 615 20.82 -14.61 6.70
CA ALA A 615 20.28 -15.70 7.52
C ALA A 615 20.30 -17.03 6.77
N ASP A 616 19.81 -18.07 7.43
CA ASP A 616 19.42 -19.35 6.83
C ASP A 616 20.61 -20.14 6.24
N SER A 617 20.34 -21.17 5.45
CA SER A 617 21.39 -22.11 5.00
C SER A 617 22.40 -21.44 4.08
N VAL A 618 21.99 -20.38 3.39
CA VAL A 618 22.83 -19.54 2.53
C VAL A 618 23.90 -18.81 3.35
N ARG A 619 23.55 -18.28 4.54
CA ARG A 619 24.50 -17.66 5.47
C ARG A 619 25.54 -18.66 5.94
N ALA A 620 25.10 -19.84 6.40
CA ALA A 620 26.01 -20.87 6.90
C ALA A 620 27.03 -21.29 5.83
N ILE A 621 26.59 -21.51 4.58
CA ILE A 621 27.48 -21.84 3.44
C ILE A 621 28.48 -20.71 3.16
N TYR A 622 28.04 -19.44 3.24
CA TYR A 622 28.93 -18.30 3.06
C TYR A 622 30.01 -18.24 4.15
N GLU A 623 29.60 -18.32 5.42
CA GLU A 623 30.52 -18.25 6.57
C GLU A 623 31.52 -19.42 6.57
N GLU A 624 31.08 -20.64 6.23
CA GLU A 624 31.97 -21.80 6.13
C GLU A 624 33.00 -21.66 5.01
N ARG A 625 32.63 -21.09 3.86
CA ARG A 625 33.59 -20.82 2.78
C ARG A 625 34.64 -19.80 3.18
N LEU A 626 34.23 -18.73 3.88
CA LEU A 626 35.19 -17.77 4.45
C LEU A 626 36.13 -18.44 5.45
N ARG A 627 35.59 -19.29 6.33
CA ARG A 627 36.38 -20.02 7.34
C ARG A 627 37.42 -20.95 6.71
N ARG A 628 37.14 -21.50 5.52
CA ARG A 628 38.06 -22.33 4.75
C ARG A 628 39.07 -21.53 3.89
N GLY A 629 39.01 -20.20 3.94
CA GLY A 629 39.95 -19.33 3.23
C GLY A 629 39.64 -19.18 1.73
N ASP A 630 38.38 -19.32 1.32
CA ASP A 630 37.97 -19.04 -0.06
C ASP A 630 38.11 -17.54 -0.35
N ASP A 631 39.08 -17.18 -1.19
CA ASP A 631 39.44 -15.79 -1.53
C ASP A 631 38.71 -15.27 -2.78
N ARG A 632 37.86 -16.09 -3.39
CA ARG A 632 37.01 -15.69 -4.51
C ARG A 632 36.02 -14.61 -4.09
N GLU A 633 35.52 -13.85 -5.06
CA GLU A 633 34.55 -12.80 -4.76
C GLU A 633 33.19 -13.39 -4.35
N HIS A 634 32.76 -13.02 -3.14
CA HIS A 634 31.44 -13.30 -2.59
C HIS A 634 30.53 -12.09 -2.75
N ILE A 635 29.38 -12.27 -3.40
CA ILE A 635 28.42 -11.21 -3.71
C ILE A 635 27.12 -11.48 -2.97
N TRP A 636 26.72 -10.58 -2.07
CA TRP A 636 25.41 -10.65 -1.42
C TRP A 636 24.42 -9.72 -2.10
N ILE A 637 23.26 -10.26 -2.48
CA ILE A 637 22.16 -9.42 -2.97
C ILE A 637 21.38 -8.89 -1.78
N VAL A 638 21.42 -7.57 -1.58
CA VAL A 638 20.79 -6.88 -0.46
C VAL A 638 19.68 -5.98 -0.96
N LYS A 639 18.49 -6.17 -0.43
CA LYS A 639 17.32 -5.36 -0.73
C LYS A 639 17.25 -4.21 0.25
N ASP A 640 17.27 -2.98 -0.25
CA ASP A 640 16.84 -1.81 0.53
C ASP A 640 17.63 -1.64 1.84
N GLY A 641 18.95 -1.89 1.77
CA GLY A 641 19.88 -1.80 2.90
C GLY A 641 19.55 -2.73 4.08
N ALA A 642 18.80 -3.82 3.88
CA ALA A 642 18.22 -4.62 4.96
C ALA A 642 19.22 -5.26 5.94
N PHE A 643 20.50 -5.38 5.56
CA PHE A 643 21.61 -5.89 6.38
C PHE A 643 22.95 -5.53 5.72
N VAL A 644 24.05 -5.71 6.47
CA VAL A 644 25.42 -5.67 5.96
C VAL A 644 26.09 -7.01 6.28
N PRO A 645 26.51 -7.80 5.28
CA PRO A 645 27.19 -9.06 5.54
C PRO A 645 28.59 -8.82 6.14
N PRO A 646 29.04 -9.61 7.12
CA PRO A 646 30.40 -9.57 7.64
C PRO A 646 31.39 -10.14 6.59
N GLY A 647 32.70 -10.02 6.83
CA GLY A 647 33.71 -10.73 6.03
C GLY A 647 34.04 -10.11 4.66
N GLY A 648 33.70 -8.83 4.43
CA GLY A 648 34.16 -8.08 3.25
C GLY A 648 33.46 -8.43 1.93
N ALA A 649 32.34 -9.15 1.95
CA ALA A 649 31.59 -9.45 0.73
C ALA A 649 31.14 -8.19 -0.03
N THR A 650 31.11 -8.30 -1.36
CA THR A 650 30.54 -7.27 -2.24
C THR A 650 29.02 -7.22 -2.03
N VAL A 651 28.53 -6.08 -1.54
CA VAL A 651 27.09 -5.82 -1.37
C VAL A 651 26.52 -5.28 -2.68
N VAL A 652 25.58 -6.02 -3.28
CA VAL A 652 24.90 -5.61 -4.52
C VAL A 652 23.42 -5.35 -4.24
N ARG A 653 22.95 -4.15 -4.58
CA ARG A 653 21.56 -3.74 -4.36
C ARG A 653 20.58 -4.56 -5.20
N ALA A 654 19.52 -5.08 -4.59
CA ALA A 654 18.49 -5.85 -5.27
C ALA A 654 17.82 -5.05 -6.41
N GLY A 655 17.93 -5.59 -7.62
CA GLY A 655 17.31 -5.06 -8.84
C GLY A 655 18.11 -3.96 -9.53
N SER A 656 19.30 -3.64 -9.04
CA SER A 656 20.26 -2.76 -9.69
C SER A 656 20.82 -3.36 -10.98
N ARG A 657 21.55 -2.56 -11.76
CA ARG A 657 22.30 -3.04 -12.91
C ARG A 657 23.32 -4.10 -12.49
N GLU A 658 24.03 -3.87 -11.39
CA GLU A 658 25.03 -4.79 -10.82
C GLU A 658 24.38 -6.12 -10.40
N HIS A 659 23.14 -6.12 -9.91
CA HIS A 659 22.41 -7.36 -9.61
C HIS A 659 22.14 -8.19 -10.88
N HIS A 660 21.75 -7.55 -11.98
CA HIS A 660 21.53 -8.26 -13.25
C HIS A 660 22.84 -8.83 -13.78
N GLU A 661 23.94 -8.08 -13.67
CA GLU A 661 25.27 -8.55 -14.07
C GLU A 661 25.76 -9.71 -13.18
N ALA A 662 25.63 -9.58 -11.86
CA ALA A 662 26.02 -10.61 -10.91
C ALA A 662 25.32 -11.94 -11.19
N LEU A 663 23.99 -11.93 -11.40
CA LEU A 663 23.27 -13.15 -11.76
C LEU A 663 23.58 -13.65 -13.18
N ALA A 664 23.92 -12.78 -14.13
CA ALA A 664 24.26 -13.19 -15.50
C ALA A 664 25.65 -13.82 -15.63
N ARG A 665 26.59 -13.41 -14.77
CA ARG A 665 28.01 -13.69 -14.92
C ARG A 665 28.64 -14.50 -13.79
N SER A 666 27.97 -14.72 -12.66
CA SER A 666 28.58 -15.50 -11.58
C SER A 666 28.51 -17.00 -11.83
N ARG A 667 29.62 -17.70 -11.60
CA ARG A 667 29.69 -19.16 -11.74
C ARG A 667 28.75 -19.87 -10.76
N HIS A 668 28.66 -19.39 -9.53
CA HIS A 668 27.84 -20.02 -8.48
C HIS A 668 26.74 -19.07 -7.99
N ILE A 669 25.54 -19.61 -7.78
CA ILE A 669 24.39 -18.90 -7.22
C ILE A 669 23.79 -19.75 -6.11
N VAL A 670 23.77 -19.23 -4.89
CA VAL A 670 23.24 -19.89 -3.70
C VAL A 670 21.99 -19.14 -3.21
N THR A 671 20.84 -19.82 -3.17
CA THR A 671 19.56 -19.22 -2.77
C THR A 671 18.74 -20.17 -1.91
N ASN A 672 17.82 -19.65 -1.11
CA ASN A 672 16.86 -20.43 -0.31
C ASN A 672 15.40 -20.29 -0.79
N SER A 673 15.18 -19.47 -1.81
CA SER A 673 13.87 -19.17 -2.35
C SER A 673 13.94 -19.04 -3.86
N PHE A 674 12.78 -18.80 -4.49
CA PHE A 674 12.74 -18.53 -5.92
C PHE A 674 13.44 -17.20 -6.26
N LEU A 675 14.29 -17.24 -7.28
CA LEU A 675 14.98 -16.10 -7.88
C LEU A 675 14.01 -15.20 -8.69
N PRO A 676 14.47 -14.00 -9.11
CA PRO A 676 13.63 -13.10 -9.89
C PRO A 676 13.13 -13.74 -11.19
N ALA A 677 11.86 -13.49 -11.56
CA ALA A 677 11.20 -14.15 -12.71
C ALA A 677 11.92 -14.03 -14.07
N TRP A 678 12.78 -13.02 -14.21
CA TRP A 678 13.55 -12.73 -15.41
C TRP A 678 14.88 -13.49 -15.49
N PHE A 679 15.37 -14.05 -14.38
CA PHE A 679 16.60 -14.82 -14.33
C PHE A 679 16.46 -16.14 -15.10
N ARG A 680 17.47 -16.48 -15.89
CA ARG A 680 17.61 -17.77 -16.56
C ARG A 680 19.05 -18.24 -16.40
N ALA A 681 19.23 -19.34 -15.68
CA ALA A 681 20.52 -20.01 -15.55
C ALA A 681 21.10 -20.32 -16.94
N ARG A 682 22.42 -20.24 -17.04
CA ARG A 682 23.19 -20.74 -18.18
C ARG A 682 23.70 -22.14 -17.87
N GLU A 683 24.04 -22.91 -18.90
CA GLU A 683 24.56 -24.28 -18.74
C GLU A 683 25.91 -24.32 -18.01
N ASP A 684 26.67 -23.23 -18.04
CA ASP A 684 27.98 -23.07 -17.39
C ASP A 684 27.90 -22.44 -15.98
N GLN A 685 26.69 -22.20 -15.46
CA GLN A 685 26.45 -21.75 -14.08
C GLN A 685 25.97 -22.90 -13.20
N VAL A 686 26.20 -22.78 -11.89
CA VAL A 686 25.69 -23.71 -10.88
C VAL A 686 24.76 -22.99 -9.92
N VAL A 687 23.49 -23.41 -9.87
CA VAL A 687 22.46 -22.89 -8.97
C VAL A 687 22.18 -23.90 -7.86
N LEU A 688 22.63 -23.55 -6.65
CA LEU A 688 22.30 -24.24 -5.42
C LEU A 688 21.01 -23.67 -4.83
N GLN A 689 19.96 -24.49 -4.80
CA GLN A 689 18.73 -24.22 -4.07
C GLN A 689 18.77 -24.93 -2.71
N THR A 690 18.92 -24.15 -1.65
CA THR A 690 18.89 -24.66 -0.27
C THR A 690 17.47 -24.95 0.23
N TRP A 691 16.45 -24.39 -0.43
CA TRP A 691 15.09 -24.30 0.08
C TRP A 691 15.09 -23.76 1.53
N HIS A 692 14.01 -23.90 2.28
CA HIS A 692 13.90 -23.27 3.61
C HIS A 692 13.22 -24.17 4.64
N GLY A 693 13.44 -25.48 4.54
CA GLY A 693 13.04 -26.46 5.55
C GLY A 693 12.18 -27.60 5.03
N THR A 694 12.01 -28.61 5.88
CA THR A 694 11.13 -29.76 5.62
C THR A 694 9.67 -29.30 5.48
N PRO A 695 8.97 -29.63 4.37
CA PRO A 695 7.60 -29.18 4.17
C PRO A 695 6.61 -29.90 5.09
N ALA A 696 6.03 -29.19 6.07
CA ALA A 696 4.85 -29.70 6.79
C ALA A 696 3.58 -29.64 5.92
N LYS A 697 3.52 -28.66 5.00
CA LYS A 697 2.34 -28.27 4.22
C LYS A 697 2.54 -28.61 2.75
N LEU A 698 1.45 -28.83 2.01
CA LEU A 698 1.54 -28.96 0.55
C LEU A 698 2.16 -27.71 -0.06
N ILE A 699 3.21 -27.90 -0.86
CA ILE A 699 3.96 -26.84 -1.55
C ILE A 699 4.09 -27.16 -3.04
N GLY A 700 4.55 -26.18 -3.80
CA GLY A 700 4.76 -26.34 -5.25
C GLY A 700 3.52 -26.86 -5.97
N ASN A 701 3.73 -27.86 -6.82
CA ASN A 701 2.74 -28.53 -7.66
C ASN A 701 1.66 -29.29 -6.87
N ASP A 702 1.91 -29.62 -5.60
CA ASP A 702 0.96 -30.35 -4.76
C ASP A 702 -0.13 -29.46 -4.16
N GLN A 703 0.00 -28.13 -4.27
CA GLN A 703 -1.04 -27.22 -3.80
C GLN A 703 -2.31 -27.32 -4.67
N PRO A 704 -3.53 -27.33 -4.10
CA PRO A 704 -4.77 -27.49 -4.86
C PRO A 704 -4.95 -26.49 -6.01
N HIS A 705 -4.55 -25.23 -5.82
CA HIS A 705 -4.67 -24.21 -6.86
C HIS A 705 -3.68 -24.39 -8.03
N MET A 706 -2.57 -25.10 -7.83
CA MET A 706 -1.55 -25.41 -8.85
C MET A 706 -1.96 -26.58 -9.75
N GLN A 707 -2.96 -27.36 -9.33
CA GLN A 707 -3.50 -28.53 -10.05
C GLN A 707 -4.73 -28.24 -10.91
N ARG A 708 -5.18 -26.98 -10.96
CA ARG A 708 -6.29 -26.57 -11.83
C ARG A 708 -5.95 -26.79 -13.30
N ASP A 709 -6.98 -27.07 -14.10
CA ASP A 709 -6.90 -27.17 -15.55
C ASP A 709 -7.71 -26.02 -16.20
N PRO A 710 -7.09 -25.17 -17.05
CA PRO A 710 -5.67 -25.13 -17.39
C PRO A 710 -4.78 -24.72 -16.20
N ARG A 711 -3.50 -25.14 -16.25
CA ARG A 711 -2.51 -24.82 -15.22
C ARG A 711 -2.37 -23.30 -15.05
N PRO A 712 -2.24 -22.79 -13.80
CA PRO A 712 -2.14 -21.34 -13.58
C PRO A 712 -0.77 -20.79 -14.00
N PRO A 713 -0.64 -19.48 -14.34
CA PRO A 713 0.63 -18.88 -14.74
C PRO A 713 1.79 -19.06 -13.75
N ILE A 714 1.50 -19.12 -12.46
CA ILE A 714 2.49 -19.35 -11.40
C ILE A 714 3.12 -20.75 -11.49
N TRP A 715 2.37 -21.75 -11.97
CA TRP A 715 2.89 -23.09 -12.23
C TRP A 715 3.97 -23.07 -13.31
N HIS A 716 3.70 -22.41 -14.45
CA HIS A 716 4.66 -22.28 -15.54
C HIS A 716 5.92 -21.53 -15.12
N ARG A 717 5.77 -20.49 -14.28
CA ARG A 717 6.90 -19.75 -13.71
C ARG A 717 7.77 -20.66 -12.84
N GLN A 718 7.17 -21.39 -11.91
CA GLN A 718 7.88 -22.34 -11.06
C GLN A 718 8.61 -23.39 -11.91
N ALA A 719 7.91 -24.02 -12.86
CA ALA A 719 8.49 -25.03 -13.73
C ALA A 719 9.68 -24.50 -14.55
N ALA A 720 9.64 -23.24 -14.98
CA ALA A 720 10.76 -22.62 -15.69
C ALA A 720 11.99 -22.39 -14.81
N GLU A 721 11.78 -22.12 -13.52
CA GLU A 721 12.86 -21.85 -12.59
C GLU A 721 13.48 -23.13 -12.03
N VAL A 722 12.66 -24.10 -11.64
CA VAL A 722 13.10 -25.42 -11.14
C VAL A 722 14.01 -26.14 -12.16
N ARG A 723 13.79 -25.91 -13.46
CA ARG A 723 14.65 -26.45 -14.52
C ARG A 723 16.08 -25.89 -14.52
N GLY A 724 16.30 -24.73 -13.90
CA GLY A 724 17.62 -24.11 -13.80
C GLY A 724 18.29 -24.33 -12.45
N TRP A 725 17.84 -25.30 -11.65
CA TRP A 725 18.50 -25.69 -10.40
C TRP A 725 19.43 -26.88 -10.66
N ASP A 726 20.68 -26.78 -10.22
CA ASP A 726 21.68 -27.84 -10.38
C ASP A 726 21.74 -28.75 -9.15
N LEU A 727 21.52 -28.17 -7.97
CA LEU A 727 21.44 -28.91 -6.71
C LEU A 727 20.30 -28.39 -5.83
N LEU A 728 19.50 -29.30 -5.28
CA LEU A 728 18.50 -29.01 -4.25
C LEU A 728 18.90 -29.68 -2.93
N LEU A 729 18.88 -28.94 -1.81
CA LEU A 729 19.14 -29.53 -0.50
C LEU A 729 17.89 -30.21 0.07
N SER A 730 18.13 -31.27 0.84
CA SER A 730 17.12 -31.98 1.63
C SER A 730 17.63 -32.25 3.04
N GLN A 731 16.76 -32.05 4.03
CA GLN A 731 17.09 -32.28 5.44
C GLN A 731 17.17 -33.78 5.78
N SER A 732 16.37 -34.61 5.11
CA SER A 732 16.19 -36.03 5.46
C SER A 732 15.75 -36.88 4.27
N PRO A 733 15.94 -38.22 4.36
CA PRO A 733 15.40 -39.16 3.38
C PRO A 733 13.88 -39.08 3.23
N TRP A 734 13.16 -38.64 4.27
CA TRP A 734 11.71 -38.39 4.21
C TRP A 734 11.37 -37.16 3.36
N ALA A 735 12.11 -36.06 3.51
CA ALA A 735 11.86 -34.82 2.79
C ALA A 735 12.20 -34.92 1.29
N THR A 736 13.19 -35.74 0.93
CA THR A 736 13.66 -35.92 -0.45
C THR A 736 12.56 -36.24 -1.47
N PRO A 737 11.75 -37.32 -1.31
CA PRO A 737 10.68 -37.63 -2.25
C PRO A 737 9.57 -36.57 -2.26
N VAL A 738 9.29 -35.93 -1.12
CA VAL A 738 8.30 -34.84 -1.00
C VAL A 738 8.73 -33.64 -1.84
N LEU A 739 9.95 -33.16 -1.65
CA LEU A 739 10.51 -32.03 -2.41
C LEU A 739 10.60 -32.34 -3.91
N ARG A 740 11.05 -33.56 -4.26
CA ARG A 740 11.13 -34.03 -5.65
C ARG A 740 9.79 -33.95 -6.35
N LYS A 741 8.74 -34.50 -5.73
CA LYS A 741 7.37 -34.48 -6.27
C LYS A 741 6.80 -33.05 -6.33
N ALA A 742 6.89 -32.31 -5.23
CA ALA A 742 6.31 -30.99 -5.11
C ALA A 742 6.86 -30.01 -6.17
N PHE A 743 8.14 -30.09 -6.52
CA PHE A 743 8.72 -29.24 -7.55
C PHE A 743 8.73 -29.87 -8.94
N GLY A 744 8.51 -31.19 -9.06
CA GLY A 744 8.76 -31.92 -10.30
C GLY A 744 10.24 -31.86 -10.69
N TYR A 745 11.13 -31.81 -9.69
CA TYR A 745 12.56 -31.63 -9.88
C TYR A 745 13.21 -32.95 -10.28
N LYS A 746 14.05 -32.93 -11.32
CA LYS A 746 14.69 -34.12 -11.88
C LYS A 746 16.21 -34.15 -11.67
N GLY A 747 16.79 -33.08 -11.13
CA GLY A 747 18.21 -32.98 -10.85
C GLY A 747 18.61 -33.63 -9.53
N GLU A 748 19.83 -33.34 -9.11
CA GLU A 748 20.41 -33.91 -7.90
C GLU A 748 19.80 -33.31 -6.63
N ILE A 749 19.42 -34.16 -5.69
CA ILE A 749 19.03 -33.73 -4.35
C ILE A 749 20.10 -34.20 -3.38
N LEU A 750 20.74 -33.28 -2.67
CA LEU A 750 21.71 -33.60 -1.64
C LEU A 750 21.03 -33.68 -0.29
N GLU A 751 21.00 -34.89 0.27
CA GLU A 751 20.60 -35.14 1.65
C GLU A 751 21.73 -34.74 2.60
N SER A 752 21.88 -33.43 2.82
CA SER A 752 22.94 -32.87 3.67
C SER A 752 22.54 -32.72 5.13
N GLY A 753 21.24 -32.72 5.45
CA GLY A 753 20.76 -31.91 6.57
C GLY A 753 20.60 -30.45 6.12
N LEU A 754 20.22 -29.54 7.02
CA LEU A 754 20.14 -28.11 6.69
C LEU A 754 21.33 -27.34 7.27
N PRO A 755 22.15 -26.67 6.43
CA PRO A 755 23.28 -25.85 6.90
C PRO A 755 22.93 -24.86 8.02
N ARG A 756 21.75 -24.24 7.98
CA ARG A 756 21.31 -23.32 9.05
C ARG A 756 21.18 -23.95 10.44
N ASN A 757 20.99 -25.27 10.51
CA ASN A 757 20.80 -26.00 11.75
C ASN A 757 22.13 -26.42 12.40
N ASP A 758 23.27 -26.27 11.71
CA ASP A 758 24.57 -26.65 12.26
C ASP A 758 24.91 -25.88 13.54
N VAL A 759 24.45 -24.62 13.65
CA VAL A 759 24.64 -23.79 14.85
C VAL A 759 24.02 -24.41 16.11
N LEU A 760 22.97 -25.23 15.96
CA LEU A 760 22.27 -25.88 17.08
C LEU A 760 23.12 -27.00 17.73
N ASN A 761 24.09 -27.54 16.98
CA ASN A 761 24.98 -28.62 17.40
C ASN A 761 26.47 -28.23 17.36
N SER A 762 26.76 -26.93 17.19
CA SER A 762 28.13 -26.41 17.13
C SER A 762 28.86 -26.54 18.49
N PRO A 763 30.19 -26.77 18.50
CA PRO A 763 30.98 -26.66 19.73
C PRO A 763 30.91 -25.24 20.35
N ASP A 764 30.69 -24.21 19.54
CA ASP A 764 30.63 -22.80 19.98
C ASP A 764 29.20 -22.36 20.34
N ARG A 765 28.23 -23.29 20.39
CA ARG A 765 26.80 -22.97 20.55
C ARG A 765 26.51 -22.13 21.79
N ASP A 766 27.20 -22.37 22.91
CA ASP A 766 26.90 -21.71 24.18
C ASP A 766 27.37 -20.25 24.16
N ALA A 767 28.52 -19.97 23.53
CA ALA A 767 29.02 -18.62 23.31
C ALA A 767 28.09 -17.83 22.35
N LEU A 768 27.64 -18.48 21.27
CA LEU A 768 26.67 -17.89 20.34
C LEU A 768 25.32 -17.62 21.02
N ALA A 769 24.84 -18.56 21.85
CA ALA A 769 23.61 -18.39 22.61
C ALA A 769 23.70 -17.21 23.59
N ALA A 770 24.84 -17.03 24.27
CA ALA A 770 25.08 -15.90 25.15
C ALA A 770 25.01 -14.57 24.38
N ALA A 771 25.66 -14.47 23.23
CA ALA A 771 25.62 -13.27 22.38
C ALA A 771 24.20 -12.95 21.87
N VAL A 772 23.43 -13.97 21.50
CA VAL A 772 22.02 -13.79 21.07
C VAL A 772 21.14 -13.36 22.25
N ARG A 773 21.34 -13.94 23.44
CA ARG A 773 20.61 -13.54 24.67
C ARG A 773 20.90 -12.09 25.04
N GLU A 774 22.15 -11.66 24.96
CA GLU A 774 22.56 -10.27 25.18
C GLU A 774 21.88 -9.33 24.18
N ARG A 775 21.95 -9.65 22.88
CA ARG A 775 21.32 -8.87 21.79
C ARG A 775 19.80 -8.74 21.94
N LEU A 776 19.15 -9.78 22.45
CA LEU A 776 17.72 -9.78 22.74
C LEU A 776 17.38 -9.12 24.08
N GLY A 777 18.36 -8.76 24.90
CA GLY A 777 18.17 -8.22 26.25
C GLY A 777 17.46 -9.20 27.18
N LEU A 778 17.80 -10.49 27.10
CA LEU A 778 17.27 -11.53 27.96
C LEU A 778 18.09 -11.60 29.25
N ALA A 779 17.41 -11.64 30.40
CA ALA A 779 18.08 -11.76 31.68
C ALA A 779 18.75 -13.14 31.83
N GLU A 780 19.88 -13.16 32.53
CA GLU A 780 20.65 -14.38 32.78
C GLU A 780 19.83 -15.41 33.59
N GLY A 781 20.06 -16.69 33.34
CA GLY A 781 19.42 -17.80 34.05
C GLY A 781 17.94 -18.05 33.71
N LYS A 782 17.27 -17.16 32.96
CA LYS A 782 15.86 -17.33 32.60
C LYS A 782 15.64 -18.35 31.49
N ARG A 783 14.56 -19.12 31.62
CA ARG A 783 14.10 -20.08 30.61
C ARG A 783 13.36 -19.38 29.48
N VAL A 784 13.66 -19.73 28.24
CA VAL A 784 13.11 -19.07 27.05
C VAL A 784 12.04 -19.95 26.40
N VAL A 785 10.81 -19.46 26.37
CA VAL A 785 9.70 -20.07 25.61
C VAL A 785 9.57 -19.33 24.29
N LEU A 786 9.83 -20.01 23.17
CA LEU A 786 9.61 -19.46 21.84
C LEU A 786 8.26 -19.91 21.29
N TYR A 787 7.34 -18.96 21.12
CA TYR A 787 6.07 -19.20 20.44
C TYR A 787 6.13 -18.75 18.97
N ALA A 788 6.06 -19.72 18.04
CA ALA A 788 6.24 -19.50 16.60
C ALA A 788 5.07 -20.05 15.75
N PRO A 789 3.87 -19.42 15.80
CA PRO A 789 2.69 -19.91 15.09
C PRO A 789 2.75 -19.72 13.57
N THR A 790 2.09 -20.60 12.83
CA THR A 790 1.95 -20.51 11.37
C THR A 790 1.02 -19.38 10.92
N TRP A 791 1.23 -18.87 9.70
CA TRP A 791 0.29 -17.98 8.99
C TRP A 791 -1.05 -18.62 8.58
N ARG A 792 -2.17 -17.88 8.77
CA ARG A 792 -3.52 -18.31 8.34
C ARG A 792 -4.05 -17.45 7.19
N ASP A 793 -4.16 -18.03 5.99
CA ASP A 793 -4.70 -17.35 4.80
C ASP A 793 -6.14 -16.85 4.95
N TYR A 794 -6.92 -17.47 5.86
CA TYR A 794 -8.31 -17.12 6.12
C TYR A 794 -8.49 -16.13 7.29
N ASP A 795 -7.42 -15.76 8.01
CA ASP A 795 -7.47 -14.85 9.16
C ASP A 795 -6.53 -13.64 8.97
N ARG A 796 -6.40 -13.17 7.73
CA ARG A 796 -5.36 -12.19 7.34
C ARG A 796 -5.43 -10.85 8.08
N LYS A 797 -6.61 -10.49 8.57
CA LYS A 797 -6.88 -9.19 9.22
C LYS A 797 -6.71 -9.25 10.73
N ASN A 798 -6.49 -10.43 11.31
CA ASN A 798 -6.41 -10.59 12.75
C ASN A 798 -4.95 -10.50 13.21
N ALA A 799 -4.68 -9.48 14.02
CA ALA A 799 -3.40 -9.19 14.65
C ALA A 799 -3.11 -10.09 15.85
N MET A 800 -4.14 -10.69 16.47
CA MET A 800 -4.00 -11.33 17.77
C MET A 800 -3.31 -12.69 17.67
N VAL A 801 -2.34 -12.87 18.56
CA VAL A 801 -1.84 -14.20 18.93
C VAL A 801 -2.95 -14.99 19.64
N LYS A 802 -2.99 -16.31 19.41
CA LYS A 802 -4.04 -17.18 19.96
C LYS A 802 -3.69 -17.80 21.31
N LEU A 803 -2.42 -17.77 21.68
CA LEU A 803 -1.98 -18.16 23.01
C LEU A 803 -2.33 -17.02 23.97
N ASP A 804 -2.97 -17.33 25.09
CA ASP A 804 -3.25 -16.38 26.16
C ASP A 804 -1.94 -16.06 26.90
N LEU A 805 -1.24 -15.04 26.39
CA LEU A 805 0.05 -14.62 26.94
C LEU A 805 -0.05 -14.09 28.37
N ALA A 806 -1.21 -13.58 28.79
CA ALA A 806 -1.42 -13.11 30.15
C ALA A 806 -1.43 -14.30 31.12
N LYS A 807 -2.21 -15.35 30.81
CA LYS A 807 -2.19 -16.59 31.59
C LYS A 807 -0.85 -17.32 31.54
N ALA A 808 -0.19 -17.33 30.38
CA ALA A 808 1.15 -17.90 30.28
C ALA A 808 2.15 -17.16 31.18
N ARG A 809 2.10 -15.81 31.20
CA ARG A 809 2.94 -15.01 32.09
C ARG A 809 2.62 -15.24 33.56
N GLU A 810 1.35 -15.35 33.93
CA GLU A 810 0.91 -15.64 35.30
C GLU A 810 1.40 -17.01 35.77
N ALA A 811 1.26 -18.05 34.95
CA ALA A 811 1.63 -19.42 35.31
C ALA A 811 3.15 -19.66 35.33
N LEU A 812 3.90 -19.06 34.40
CA LEU A 812 5.35 -19.27 34.26
C LEU A 812 6.18 -18.32 35.10
N GLY A 813 5.59 -17.22 35.57
CA GLY A 813 6.25 -16.26 36.45
C GLY A 813 7.38 -15.47 35.80
N ALA A 814 8.27 -14.95 36.65
CA ALA A 814 9.38 -14.08 36.25
C ALA A 814 10.61 -14.83 35.73
N ASP A 815 10.71 -16.15 36.00
CA ASP A 815 11.84 -17.01 35.62
C ASP A 815 11.82 -17.40 34.13
N HIS A 816 10.74 -17.08 33.43
CA HIS A 816 10.58 -17.34 32.01
C HIS A 816 10.60 -16.05 31.17
N GLU A 817 11.17 -16.13 29.98
CA GLU A 817 11.04 -15.14 28.93
C GLU A 817 10.20 -15.73 27.79
N ILE A 818 9.12 -15.03 27.41
CA ILE A 818 8.24 -15.47 26.33
C ILE A 818 8.56 -14.66 25.07
N LEU A 819 9.08 -15.33 24.04
CA LEU A 819 9.38 -14.76 22.74
C LEU A 819 8.26 -15.13 21.76
N VAL A 820 7.76 -14.15 21.01
CA VAL A 820 6.72 -14.36 19.99
C VAL A 820 7.30 -14.08 18.61
N ARG A 821 7.38 -15.12 17.79
CA ARG A 821 7.77 -15.07 16.37
C ARG A 821 6.53 -15.27 15.51
N ALA A 822 5.75 -14.20 15.30
CA ALA A 822 4.60 -14.29 14.41
C ALA A 822 5.02 -14.27 12.93
N HIS A 823 4.05 -14.44 12.03
CA HIS A 823 4.33 -14.36 10.61
C HIS A 823 4.32 -12.90 10.11
N PRO A 824 5.32 -12.45 9.32
CA PRO A 824 5.39 -11.06 8.83
C PRO A 824 4.19 -10.60 7.98
N MET A 825 3.46 -11.54 7.35
CA MET A 825 2.25 -11.22 6.58
C MET A 825 0.98 -11.04 7.43
N GLN A 826 1.04 -11.35 8.73
CA GLN A 826 -0.05 -11.07 9.66
C GLN A 826 -0.19 -9.57 9.84
N ALA A 827 -1.43 -9.12 10.06
CA ALA A 827 -1.76 -7.72 10.24
C ALA A 827 -1.20 -7.20 11.58
N MET A 828 0.13 -7.16 11.68
CA MET A 828 0.93 -6.81 12.85
C MET A 828 0.60 -7.68 14.07
N PRO A 829 1.49 -8.56 14.53
CA PRO A 829 1.22 -9.30 15.76
C PRO A 829 1.00 -8.33 16.92
N ALA A 830 -0.17 -8.40 17.56
CA ALA A 830 -0.47 -7.66 18.76
C ALA A 830 0.17 -8.39 19.95
N VAL A 831 1.48 -8.22 20.11
CA VAL A 831 2.22 -8.75 21.27
C VAL A 831 2.12 -7.72 22.41
N PRO A 832 1.58 -8.08 23.57
CA PRO A 832 1.59 -7.25 24.77
C PRO A 832 2.98 -7.27 25.41
N ASP A 833 3.32 -6.21 26.16
CA ASP A 833 4.68 -5.98 26.70
C ASP A 833 5.14 -7.05 27.70
N ILE A 834 4.22 -7.91 28.18
CA ILE A 834 4.50 -9.11 28.98
C ILE A 834 5.23 -10.22 28.20
N ALA A 835 5.35 -10.09 26.87
CA ALA A 835 6.11 -10.97 26.00
C ALA A 835 6.91 -10.13 24.98
N ARG A 836 7.99 -10.68 24.44
CA ARG A 836 8.86 -9.98 23.50
C ARG A 836 8.50 -10.34 22.06
N ASP A 837 8.18 -9.34 21.25
CA ASP A 837 7.98 -9.52 19.81
C ASP A 837 9.34 -9.67 19.11
N VAL A 838 9.63 -10.87 18.62
CA VAL A 838 10.83 -11.19 17.84
C VAL A 838 10.49 -11.48 16.38
N THR A 839 9.33 -11.05 15.88
CA THR A 839 8.84 -11.29 14.50
C THR A 839 9.79 -10.78 13.42
N THR A 840 10.53 -9.71 13.69
CA THR A 840 11.43 -9.05 12.73
C THR A 840 12.91 -9.45 12.90
N TYR A 841 13.23 -10.29 13.89
CA TYR A 841 14.59 -10.81 14.14
C TYR A 841 15.15 -11.49 12.87
N PRO A 842 16.41 -11.26 12.47
CA PRO A 842 16.88 -11.68 11.15
C PRO A 842 16.87 -13.20 10.93
N ASP A 843 17.47 -13.96 11.85
CA ASP A 843 17.72 -15.39 11.69
C ASP A 843 16.95 -16.22 12.72
N ILE A 844 16.19 -17.21 12.26
CA ILE A 844 15.42 -18.07 13.15
C ILE A 844 16.31 -19.08 13.87
N ALA A 845 17.43 -19.52 13.28
CA ALA A 845 18.31 -20.51 13.89
C ALA A 845 18.88 -20.01 15.24
N GLU A 846 19.18 -18.72 15.33
CA GLU A 846 19.60 -18.07 16.57
C GLU A 846 18.49 -18.04 17.64
N LEU A 847 17.23 -17.83 17.24
CA LEU A 847 16.09 -17.92 18.17
C LEU A 847 15.87 -19.35 18.67
N LEU A 848 16.05 -20.35 17.80
CA LEU A 848 15.98 -21.77 18.17
C LEU A 848 17.11 -22.16 19.12
N LEU A 849 18.31 -21.61 18.91
CA LEU A 849 19.47 -21.84 19.77
C LEU A 849 19.21 -21.42 21.22
N VAL A 850 18.64 -20.23 21.43
CA VAL A 850 18.39 -19.70 22.79
C VAL A 850 17.11 -20.22 23.43
N ALA A 851 16.18 -20.77 22.66
CA ALA A 851 14.92 -21.30 23.17
C ALA A 851 15.13 -22.59 23.96
N ASP A 852 14.47 -22.68 25.11
CA ASP A 852 14.45 -23.87 25.96
C ASP A 852 13.23 -24.74 25.66
N VAL A 853 12.14 -24.12 25.17
CA VAL A 853 10.92 -24.80 24.74
C VAL A 853 10.37 -24.12 23.49
N LEU A 854 9.98 -24.91 22.49
CA LEU A 854 9.27 -24.42 21.31
C LEU A 854 7.76 -24.68 21.44
N VAL A 855 6.97 -23.61 21.42
CA VAL A 855 5.52 -23.69 21.19
C VAL A 855 5.25 -23.36 19.73
N THR A 856 4.67 -24.29 18.98
CA THR A 856 4.39 -24.09 17.56
C THR A 856 3.09 -24.80 17.19
N ASP A 857 2.76 -24.86 15.92
CA ASP A 857 1.62 -25.62 15.39
C ASP A 857 2.11 -26.57 14.30
N TYR A 858 1.53 -26.53 13.11
CA TYR A 858 1.95 -27.29 11.92
C TYR A 858 3.03 -26.52 11.12
N SER A 859 4.01 -25.94 11.80
CA SER A 859 5.11 -25.17 11.19
C SER A 859 6.32 -26.06 10.92
N SER A 860 7.05 -25.78 9.82
CA SER A 860 8.28 -26.53 9.49
C SER A 860 9.39 -26.34 10.53
N VAL A 861 9.32 -25.30 11.36
CA VAL A 861 10.32 -25.02 12.41
C VAL A 861 10.43 -26.15 13.45
N MET A 862 9.39 -26.98 13.62
CA MET A 862 9.47 -28.14 14.52
C MET A 862 10.50 -29.18 14.05
N PHE A 863 10.71 -29.30 12.73
CA PHE A 863 11.73 -30.20 12.17
C PHE A 863 13.14 -29.68 12.45
N ASP A 864 13.35 -28.36 12.41
CA ASP A 864 14.64 -27.73 12.74
C ASP A 864 14.94 -27.86 14.24
N PHE A 865 13.95 -27.54 15.08
CA PHE A 865 14.12 -27.54 16.54
C PHE A 865 14.31 -28.95 17.11
N ALA A 866 13.83 -29.99 16.42
CA ALA A 866 14.08 -31.38 16.80
C ALA A 866 15.59 -31.72 16.88
N ALA A 867 16.46 -30.97 16.19
CA ALA A 867 17.91 -31.14 16.27
C ALA A 867 18.49 -30.75 17.63
N THR A 868 17.77 -29.96 18.44
CA THR A 868 18.24 -29.45 19.74
C THR A 868 18.11 -30.47 20.89
N GLY A 869 17.23 -31.47 20.75
CA GLY A 869 16.86 -32.36 21.86
C GLY A 869 15.92 -31.72 22.91
N LYS A 870 15.43 -30.48 22.66
CA LYS A 870 14.60 -29.73 23.61
C LYS A 870 13.09 -29.91 23.34
N PRO A 871 12.22 -29.73 24.35
CA PRO A 871 10.79 -30.02 24.25
C PRO A 871 10.02 -29.16 23.22
N ILE A 872 9.08 -29.78 22.52
CA ILE A 872 8.17 -29.14 21.56
C ILE A 872 6.73 -29.32 22.02
N VAL A 873 5.97 -28.21 22.08
CA VAL A 873 4.52 -28.21 22.36
C VAL A 873 3.77 -27.75 21.11
N LEU A 874 2.82 -28.55 20.63
CA LEU A 874 2.04 -28.25 19.44
C LEU A 874 0.66 -27.70 19.80
N TYR A 875 0.43 -26.40 19.57
CA TYR A 875 -0.85 -25.73 19.75
C TYR A 875 -1.70 -25.78 18.47
N GLY A 876 -2.34 -26.92 18.23
CA GLY A 876 -3.13 -27.25 17.04
C GLY A 876 -4.61 -26.85 17.09
N TYR A 877 -4.95 -25.70 17.70
CA TYR A 877 -6.35 -25.26 17.95
C TYR A 877 -7.24 -25.21 16.69
N ASP A 878 -6.66 -25.04 15.50
CA ASP A 878 -7.37 -24.98 14.21
C ASP A 878 -6.90 -26.04 13.20
N LEU A 879 -6.25 -27.13 13.66
CA LEU A 879 -5.60 -28.14 12.80
C LEU A 879 -6.53 -28.69 11.70
N ALA A 880 -7.73 -29.15 12.05
CA ALA A 880 -8.68 -29.72 11.08
C ALA A 880 -9.07 -28.71 9.99
N LYS A 881 -9.33 -27.46 10.40
CA LYS A 881 -9.65 -26.36 9.47
C LYS A 881 -8.45 -25.99 8.60
N TYR A 882 -7.24 -26.05 9.15
CA TYR A 882 -6.03 -25.74 8.39
C TYR A 882 -5.70 -26.83 7.37
N ALA A 883 -5.71 -28.10 7.79
CA ALA A 883 -5.44 -29.25 6.93
C ALA A 883 -6.39 -29.30 5.73
N SER A 884 -7.69 -29.11 5.96
CA SER A 884 -8.70 -29.10 4.87
C SER A 884 -8.50 -27.98 3.84
N LYS A 885 -7.92 -26.84 4.23
CA LYS A 885 -7.71 -25.69 3.33
C LYS A 885 -6.36 -25.69 2.64
N ARG A 886 -5.29 -26.03 3.37
CA ARG A 886 -3.90 -25.90 2.92
C ARG A 886 -3.32 -27.24 2.47
N GLY A 887 -3.77 -28.35 3.07
CA GLY A 887 -3.16 -29.67 2.97
C GLY A 887 -1.85 -29.78 3.76
N LEU A 888 -1.59 -30.96 4.32
CA LEU A 888 -0.37 -31.30 5.07
C LEU A 888 0.25 -32.59 4.49
N TYR A 889 1.57 -32.72 4.57
CA TYR A 889 2.27 -33.99 4.27
C TYR A 889 2.41 -34.88 5.51
N ILE A 890 2.38 -34.26 6.69
CA ILE A 890 2.56 -34.93 7.98
C ILE A 890 1.22 -35.18 8.66
N ASP A 891 1.08 -36.36 9.26
CA ASP A 891 -0.02 -36.68 10.19
C ASP A 891 0.42 -36.34 11.62
N LEU A 892 0.07 -35.13 12.07
CA LEU A 892 0.49 -34.64 13.39
C LEU A 892 -0.04 -35.47 14.57
N PRO A 893 -1.32 -35.87 14.63
CA PRO A 893 -1.80 -36.78 15.68
C PRO A 893 -0.91 -38.01 15.90
N GLU A 894 -0.46 -38.65 14.82
CA GLU A 894 0.36 -39.86 14.90
C GLU A 894 1.85 -39.56 15.09
N GLN A 895 2.37 -38.49 14.46
CA GLN A 895 3.81 -38.26 14.33
C GLN A 895 4.34 -37.09 15.16
N ALA A 896 3.52 -36.42 15.98
CA ALA A 896 3.99 -35.28 16.77
C ALA A 896 5.16 -35.65 17.72
N PRO A 897 6.22 -34.80 17.81
CA PRO A 897 7.36 -34.99 18.73
C PRO A 897 7.05 -34.61 20.19
N GLY A 898 5.82 -34.19 20.48
CA GLY A 898 5.38 -33.73 21.79
C GLY A 898 3.85 -33.59 21.84
N PRO A 899 3.28 -33.03 22.90
CA PRO A 899 1.82 -32.98 23.05
C PRO A 899 1.17 -32.10 21.98
N LEU A 900 0.10 -32.62 21.39
CA LEU A 900 -0.78 -31.89 20.47
C LEU A 900 -2.03 -31.40 21.21
N LEU A 901 -2.07 -30.09 21.48
CA LEU A 901 -3.03 -29.44 22.36
C LEU A 901 -3.95 -28.51 21.58
N SER A 902 -5.19 -28.38 22.04
CA SER A 902 -6.26 -27.68 21.32
C SER A 902 -6.63 -26.34 21.95
N THR A 903 -6.29 -26.14 23.22
CA THR A 903 -6.63 -24.93 23.97
C THR A 903 -5.39 -24.24 24.54
N SER A 904 -5.48 -22.93 24.71
CA SER A 904 -4.42 -22.16 25.36
C SER A 904 -4.17 -22.60 26.81
N ALA A 905 -5.19 -23.08 27.52
CA ALA A 905 -5.06 -23.52 28.91
C ALA A 905 -4.21 -24.80 29.00
N GLU A 906 -4.46 -25.77 28.12
CA GLU A 906 -3.65 -26.99 28.02
C GLU A 906 -2.18 -26.66 27.72
N VAL A 907 -1.92 -25.72 26.81
CA VAL A 907 -0.54 -25.30 26.49
C VAL A 907 0.15 -24.71 27.70
N VAL A 908 -0.53 -23.83 28.44
CA VAL A 908 0.03 -23.20 29.65
C VAL A 908 0.32 -24.24 30.72
N GLU A 909 -0.56 -25.22 30.91
CA GLU A 909 -0.33 -26.32 31.87
C GLU A 909 0.88 -27.18 31.45
N ALA A 910 0.98 -27.54 30.17
CA ALA A 910 2.11 -28.31 29.66
C ALA A 910 3.45 -27.57 29.81
N LEU A 911 3.45 -26.23 29.71
CA LEU A 911 4.65 -25.42 29.93
C LEU A 911 5.06 -25.36 31.41
N ARG A 912 4.11 -25.52 32.34
CA ARG A 912 4.38 -25.49 33.79
C ARG A 912 5.12 -26.74 34.26
N SER A 913 4.85 -27.89 33.64
CA SER A 913 5.45 -29.20 33.95
C SER A 913 6.26 -29.75 32.76
N ILE A 914 6.98 -28.86 32.07
CA ILE A 914 7.57 -29.19 30.77
C ILE A 914 8.57 -30.35 30.81
N GLU A 915 9.28 -30.56 31.92
CA GLU A 915 10.18 -31.70 32.13
C GLU A 915 9.44 -33.04 32.12
N GLU A 916 8.31 -33.11 32.83
CA GLU A 916 7.48 -34.31 32.88
C GLU A 916 6.85 -34.60 31.52
N VAL A 917 6.38 -33.54 30.85
CA VAL A 917 5.87 -33.61 29.48
C VAL A 917 6.95 -34.11 28.52
N ALA A 918 8.18 -33.60 28.64
CA ALA A 918 9.30 -34.01 27.80
C ALA A 918 9.66 -35.49 28.03
N ALA A 919 9.74 -35.92 29.28
CA ALA A 919 10.01 -37.31 29.63
C ALA A 919 8.93 -38.26 29.09
N ALA A 920 7.65 -37.87 29.20
CA ALA A 920 6.52 -38.66 28.69
C ALA A 920 6.49 -38.78 27.15
N HIS A 921 7.19 -37.91 26.42
CA HIS A 921 7.21 -37.89 24.95
C HIS A 921 8.59 -38.22 24.36
N ALA A 922 9.57 -38.66 25.16
CA ALA A 922 10.95 -38.90 24.72
C ALA A 922 11.03 -39.85 23.52
N ASP A 923 10.36 -41.00 23.57
CA ASP A 923 10.36 -41.99 22.47
C ASP A 923 9.79 -41.41 21.15
N ARG A 924 8.72 -40.60 21.25
CA ARG A 924 8.12 -39.93 20.08
C ARG A 924 9.06 -38.86 19.53
N TYR A 925 9.73 -38.13 20.40
CA TYR A 925 10.71 -37.13 20.02
C TYR A 925 11.89 -37.78 19.28
N ASP A 926 12.45 -38.86 19.81
CA ASP A 926 13.58 -39.56 19.20
C ASP A 926 13.21 -40.18 17.86
N ALA A 927 12.03 -40.80 17.75
CA ALA A 927 11.50 -41.31 16.47
C ALA A 927 11.31 -40.18 15.44
N PHE A 928 10.79 -39.02 15.88
CA PHE A 928 10.64 -37.85 15.02
C PHE A 928 11.99 -37.33 14.54
N ARG A 929 12.96 -37.15 15.45
CA ARG A 929 14.31 -36.68 15.11
C ARG A 929 15.00 -37.63 14.15
N ALA A 930 14.94 -38.94 14.39
CA ALA A 930 15.51 -39.96 13.52
C ALA A 930 14.90 -39.95 12.11
N THR A 931 13.62 -39.61 12.00
CA THR A 931 12.92 -39.55 10.70
C THR A 931 13.21 -38.25 9.95
N PHE A 932 13.10 -37.11 10.62
CA PHE A 932 13.03 -35.80 9.97
C PHE A 932 14.33 -34.98 10.02
N ALA A 933 15.21 -35.24 10.99
CA ALA A 933 16.49 -34.54 11.15
C ALA A 933 17.72 -35.47 11.39
N PRO A 934 17.85 -36.63 10.70
CA PRO A 934 18.93 -37.58 10.94
C PRO A 934 20.33 -37.05 10.56
N ARG A 935 20.40 -35.97 9.77
CA ARG A 935 21.65 -35.38 9.26
C ARG A 935 21.93 -33.97 9.77
N ASP A 936 21.12 -33.46 10.70
CA ASP A 936 21.39 -32.19 11.37
C ASP A 936 22.35 -32.43 12.56
N ASP A 937 23.57 -32.86 12.24
CA ASP A 937 24.61 -33.29 13.16
C ASP A 937 25.77 -32.30 13.29
N GLY A 938 25.55 -31.04 12.88
CA GLY A 938 26.58 -29.99 12.88
C GLY A 938 27.54 -30.04 11.69
N LYS A 939 27.29 -30.91 10.71
CA LYS A 939 28.17 -31.12 9.53
C LYS A 939 27.45 -30.89 8.20
N ALA A 940 26.22 -30.38 8.21
CA ALA A 940 25.44 -30.21 6.98
C ALA A 940 26.10 -29.21 6.02
N THR A 941 26.59 -28.08 6.55
CA THR A 941 27.29 -27.04 5.78
C THR A 941 28.55 -27.58 5.15
N ALA A 942 29.37 -28.33 5.92
CA ALA A 942 30.60 -28.92 5.41
C ALA A 942 30.34 -29.87 4.23
N ARG A 943 29.33 -30.75 4.33
CA ARG A 943 28.93 -31.65 3.23
C ARG A 943 28.56 -30.89 1.96
N VAL A 944 27.83 -29.78 2.09
CA VAL A 944 27.43 -28.94 0.95
C VAL A 944 28.66 -28.29 0.31
N VAL A 945 29.56 -27.75 1.13
CA VAL A 945 30.78 -27.09 0.63
C VAL A 945 31.71 -28.08 -0.06
N ASP A 946 31.90 -29.27 0.52
CA ASP A 946 32.67 -30.37 -0.06
C ASP A 946 32.10 -30.82 -1.41
N ARG A 947 30.77 -30.90 -1.53
CA ARG A 947 30.11 -31.38 -2.75
C ARG A 947 30.23 -30.42 -3.93
N LEU A 948 30.26 -29.11 -3.68
CA LEU A 948 30.11 -28.09 -4.73
C LEU A 948 31.36 -27.23 -5.00
N PHE A 949 32.20 -27.02 -3.99
CA PHE A 949 33.28 -26.03 -4.08
C PHE A 949 34.68 -26.61 -3.86
N SER A 950 34.78 -27.90 -3.51
CA SER A 950 36.05 -28.61 -3.29
C SER A 950 36.56 -29.33 -4.53
#